data_AF-A0A7X7QXG8-F1
#
_entry.id   AF-A0A7X7QXG8-F1
#
_cell.length_a   1.000
_cell.length_b   1.000
_cell.length_c   1.000
_cell.angle_alpha   90.00
_cell.angle_beta   90.00
_cell.angle_gamma   90.00
#
_symmetry.space_group_name_H-M   'P 1'
#
loop_
_entity.id
_entity.type
_entity.pdbx_description
1 polymer ?
#
loop_
_entity_poly.entity_id
_entity_poly.type
_entity_poly.pdbx_seq_one_letter_code
_entity_poly.pdbx_strand_id
1 'polypeptide(L)'
;NYLNNNWGSWTFSSPPGACNKIVVHENRGYRTGNNCLMLLDDNTKVVYKGVISDAGNNGMTRSGSGYLLLLYSNVFGGSLSATPSPGGKGSMTRAMSDFAFGTTVPGKYIRASDGSCVDFNGFRVSKDLYWYNDAPQGAFRNCNVDICSTVTSANIMLNFASTPANLFSGPGDMLITGNIITNPGSGMHLAFLPKAGSGTLTYQGVSAFTNWVSVRGGRMVFDYSVNNGRKLAALLDMTNGLGVRAAIEFIGNDSEDTTEAVTDIDPSDMVAASGIRGSYGAGSITIRTGVGRNFTLLARRITRSGGYDGANPLDITLENNGGGVAQVLVSAQGDGVLGGYHTFNKSTWMKISGGAVTGLADIEYDTAFRGDVSGTNVNIDMTADTTIESNAYAQTIRFNSPAATALSVNSGQTLFLPNTGMSYGGILVTPAAGPVVIGGAGIVRPGSSDTLAIHHYGTNALTIGARLGVSSGTESICKVGPGELILTNDLNAFYRLEVFGGTVTLPALRNKNVGQPGGSETIIIGDGTLKYTGAGDVCNRVIGLRGNAVIDASGSGELEFIAAGGSNRVIQFSYNDGLDYPLTLTGTGIGSLNGIMQMSAGNLYKKGSGTWYIGGTLSNLDTYVKEGTLCVTGAIVGDVYVQANG
;
A
#
# COMPACT_ATOMS: atom_id res chain seq x y z
N ASN A 1 4.77 -32.72 -32.99
CA ASN A 1 3.32 -32.90 -33.22
C ASN A 1 2.54 -31.84 -32.47
N TYR A 2 1.73 -31.05 -33.18
CA TYR A 2 0.78 -30.12 -32.58
C TYR A 2 -0.30 -30.88 -31.84
N LEU A 3 -0.65 -30.43 -30.64
CA LEU A 3 -1.91 -30.82 -30.02
C LEU A 3 -2.98 -29.95 -30.66
N ASN A 4 -3.74 -30.53 -31.59
CA ASN A 4 -4.80 -29.84 -32.31
C ASN A 4 -6.14 -30.19 -31.68
N ASN A 5 -6.80 -29.20 -31.09
CA ASN A 5 -8.16 -29.35 -30.59
C ASN A 5 -9.01 -28.25 -31.23
N ASN A 6 -9.98 -28.68 -32.02
CA ASN A 6 -10.85 -27.77 -32.76
C ASN A 6 -12.17 -27.51 -31.99
N TRP A 7 -12.54 -28.39 -31.05
CA TRP A 7 -13.74 -28.36 -30.21
C TRP A 7 -13.49 -29.15 -28.89
N GLY A 8 -13.40 -28.48 -27.73
CA GLY A 8 -13.27 -29.13 -26.42
C GLY A 8 -12.27 -28.47 -25.45
N SER A 9 -12.13 -29.05 -24.25
CA SER A 9 -11.29 -28.55 -23.14
C SER A 9 -10.11 -29.48 -22.85
N TRP A 10 -8.94 -28.91 -22.52
CA TRP A 10 -7.80 -29.66 -21.98
C TRP A 10 -7.72 -29.47 -20.48
N THR A 11 -7.77 -30.55 -19.71
CA THR A 11 -7.65 -30.49 -18.24
C THR A 11 -6.26 -30.90 -17.80
N PHE A 12 -5.62 -30.03 -17.02
CA PHE A 12 -4.36 -30.24 -16.33
C PHE A 12 -4.68 -30.38 -14.85
N SER A 13 -4.57 -31.60 -14.32
CA SER A 13 -4.98 -31.91 -12.96
C SER A 13 -3.85 -32.40 -12.07
N SER A 14 -3.99 -32.17 -10.77
CA SER A 14 -3.15 -32.76 -9.73
C SER A 14 -3.99 -33.67 -8.84
N PRO A 15 -3.46 -34.83 -8.39
CA PRO A 15 -4.10 -35.59 -7.34
C PRO A 15 -4.31 -34.74 -6.06
N PRO A 16 -5.35 -35.01 -5.25
CA PRO A 16 -5.57 -34.29 -4.00
C PRO A 16 -4.31 -34.31 -3.11
N GLY A 17 -3.89 -33.14 -2.63
CA GLY A 17 -2.71 -32.99 -1.77
C GLY A 17 -1.35 -33.01 -2.49
N ALA A 18 -1.32 -33.19 -3.80
CA ALA A 18 -0.11 -33.07 -4.61
C ALA A 18 -0.03 -31.72 -5.32
N CYS A 19 1.20 -31.22 -5.53
CA CYS A 19 1.49 -30.07 -6.37
C CYS A 19 2.22 -30.54 -7.63
N ASN A 20 1.61 -30.41 -8.81
CA ASN A 20 2.25 -30.82 -10.06
C ASN A 20 2.75 -29.63 -10.87
N LYS A 21 3.97 -29.79 -11.43
CA LYS A 21 4.50 -28.93 -12.49
C LYS A 21 4.50 -29.69 -13.81
N ILE A 22 3.70 -29.22 -14.76
CA ILE A 22 3.58 -29.79 -16.09
C ILE A 22 4.31 -28.86 -17.07
N VAL A 23 5.27 -29.40 -17.82
CA VAL A 23 6.05 -28.63 -18.81
C VAL A 23 5.65 -29.06 -20.22
N VAL A 24 5.11 -28.12 -21.00
CA VAL A 24 4.86 -28.34 -22.43
C VAL A 24 6.06 -27.81 -23.21
N HIS A 25 6.81 -28.71 -23.84
CA HIS A 25 8.07 -28.38 -24.52
C HIS A 25 7.88 -27.66 -25.87
N GLU A 26 8.92 -26.94 -26.30
CA GLU A 26 8.94 -26.06 -27.49
C GLU A 26 8.63 -26.75 -28.83
N ASN A 27 8.95 -28.04 -28.95
CA ASN A 27 8.64 -28.85 -30.13
C ASN A 27 7.14 -29.22 -30.25
N ARG A 28 6.30 -28.68 -29.37
CA ARG A 28 4.85 -28.89 -29.30
C ARG A 28 4.17 -27.53 -29.39
N GLY A 29 3.38 -27.32 -30.45
CA GLY A 29 2.45 -26.20 -30.51
C GLY A 29 1.06 -26.61 -30.07
N TYR A 30 0.29 -25.65 -29.57
CA TYR A 30 -1.12 -25.81 -29.23
C TYR A 30 -1.92 -25.01 -30.25
N ARG A 31 -2.76 -25.71 -31.02
CA ARG A 31 -3.67 -25.08 -31.98
C ARG A 31 -5.08 -25.12 -31.43
N THR A 32 -5.65 -23.97 -31.13
CA THR A 32 -7.05 -23.83 -30.72
C THR A 32 -7.95 -23.57 -31.93
N GLY A 33 -9.11 -24.22 -31.95
CA GLY A 33 -10.29 -23.77 -32.69
C GLY A 33 -11.13 -22.79 -31.87
N ASN A 34 -12.31 -22.43 -32.37
CA ASN A 34 -13.23 -21.53 -31.65
C ASN A 34 -13.66 -22.13 -30.29
N ASN A 35 -13.54 -21.34 -29.21
CA ASN A 35 -14.01 -21.67 -27.85
C ASN A 35 -13.31 -22.85 -27.15
N CYS A 36 -12.05 -23.14 -27.46
CA CYS A 36 -11.30 -24.15 -26.71
C CYS A 36 -10.91 -23.66 -25.30
N LEU A 37 -11.07 -24.53 -24.28
CA LEU A 37 -10.72 -24.23 -22.90
C LEU A 37 -9.41 -24.90 -22.46
N MET A 38 -8.59 -24.19 -21.68
CA MET A 38 -7.49 -24.76 -20.91
C MET A 38 -7.88 -24.76 -19.42
N LEU A 39 -8.23 -25.93 -18.88
CA LEU A 39 -8.63 -26.14 -17.49
C LEU A 39 -7.40 -26.49 -16.65
N LEU A 40 -7.07 -25.70 -15.64
CA LEU A 40 -5.99 -25.98 -14.68
C LEU A 40 -6.57 -26.17 -13.28
N ASP A 41 -6.45 -27.35 -12.73
CA ASP A 41 -6.91 -27.61 -11.36
C ASP A 41 -6.03 -26.92 -10.32
N ASP A 42 -6.57 -26.82 -9.11
CA ASP A 42 -5.88 -26.40 -7.90
C ASP A 42 -4.51 -27.12 -7.78
N ASN A 43 -3.49 -26.38 -7.34
CA ASN A 43 -2.10 -26.87 -7.15
C ASN A 43 -1.39 -27.36 -8.43
N THR A 44 -1.90 -27.02 -9.62
CA THR A 44 -1.25 -27.34 -10.90
C THR A 44 -0.56 -26.12 -11.50
N LYS A 45 0.72 -26.26 -11.85
CA LYS A 45 1.52 -25.27 -12.57
C LYS A 45 1.84 -25.78 -13.97
N VAL A 46 1.39 -25.08 -15.01
CA VAL A 46 1.71 -25.37 -16.40
C VAL A 46 2.75 -24.38 -16.90
N VAL A 47 3.91 -24.89 -17.31
CA VAL A 47 4.98 -24.13 -17.96
C VAL A 47 4.91 -24.39 -19.46
N TYR A 48 4.42 -23.41 -20.21
CA TYR A 48 4.25 -23.52 -21.64
C TYR A 48 5.44 -22.92 -22.38
N LYS A 49 6.22 -23.81 -23.00
CA LYS A 49 7.41 -23.48 -23.80
C LYS A 49 7.18 -23.60 -25.30
N GLY A 50 5.96 -23.87 -25.76
CA GLY A 50 5.62 -23.94 -27.19
C GLY A 50 5.01 -22.64 -27.73
N VAL A 51 4.56 -22.67 -28.99
CA VAL A 51 3.68 -21.64 -29.56
C VAL A 51 2.22 -22.03 -29.35
N ILE A 52 1.45 -21.19 -28.68
CA ILE A 52 -0.02 -21.23 -28.71
C ILE A 52 -0.47 -20.44 -29.94
N SER A 53 -1.11 -21.13 -30.88
CA SER A 53 -1.68 -20.54 -32.11
C SER A 53 -3.20 -20.70 -32.11
N ASP A 54 -3.92 -19.62 -32.38
CA ASP A 54 -5.37 -19.66 -32.58
C ASP A 54 -5.70 -19.47 -34.06
N ALA A 55 -6.56 -20.34 -34.61
CA ALA A 55 -7.10 -20.19 -35.97
C ALA A 55 -8.49 -19.53 -35.99
N GLY A 56 -9.09 -19.29 -34.81
CA GLY A 56 -10.39 -18.67 -34.62
C GLY A 56 -10.34 -17.20 -34.26
N ASN A 57 -11.52 -16.57 -34.16
CA ASN A 57 -11.66 -15.15 -33.79
C ASN A 57 -11.75 -14.96 -32.26
N ASN A 58 -12.01 -16.04 -31.51
CA ASN A 58 -12.42 -15.99 -30.11
C ASN A 58 -11.26 -16.14 -29.11
N GLY A 59 -10.09 -16.63 -29.52
CA GLY A 59 -8.91 -16.69 -28.67
C GLY A 59 -8.81 -17.91 -27.76
N MET A 60 -7.94 -17.84 -26.74
CA MET A 60 -7.76 -18.87 -25.72
C MET A 60 -8.51 -18.47 -24.45
N THR A 61 -9.37 -19.36 -23.95
CA THR A 61 -9.99 -19.20 -22.62
C THR A 61 -9.38 -20.21 -21.66
N ARG A 62 -8.77 -19.74 -20.57
CA ARG A 62 -8.35 -20.61 -19.47
C ARG A 62 -9.41 -20.62 -18.36
N SER A 63 -9.51 -21.71 -17.63
CA SER A 63 -10.40 -21.85 -16.49
C SER A 63 -9.74 -22.70 -15.40
N GLY A 64 -10.25 -22.65 -14.17
CA GLY A 64 -9.62 -23.29 -13.01
C GLY A 64 -8.62 -22.38 -12.28
N SER A 65 -8.11 -22.83 -11.13
CA SER A 65 -7.31 -22.00 -10.21
C SER A 65 -5.78 -22.14 -10.37
N GLY A 66 -5.32 -23.01 -11.27
CA GLY A 66 -3.89 -23.26 -11.46
C GLY A 66 -3.11 -22.09 -12.10
N TYR A 67 -1.79 -22.30 -12.19
CA TYR A 67 -0.80 -21.31 -12.65
C TYR A 67 -0.35 -21.62 -14.07
N LEU A 68 -0.36 -20.63 -14.96
CA LEU A 68 0.13 -20.74 -16.34
C LEU A 68 1.32 -19.80 -16.58
N LEU A 69 2.44 -20.34 -17.04
CA LEU A 69 3.65 -19.58 -17.39
C LEU A 69 3.87 -19.65 -18.90
N LEU A 70 4.02 -18.50 -19.55
CA LEU A 70 4.17 -18.40 -21.00
C LEU A 70 5.58 -17.92 -21.37
N LEU A 71 6.41 -18.79 -21.94
CA LEU A 71 7.85 -18.53 -22.14
C LEU A 71 8.23 -17.94 -23.49
N TYR A 72 7.48 -18.18 -24.55
CA TYR A 72 7.84 -17.71 -25.89
C TYR A 72 6.72 -16.91 -26.55
N SER A 73 7.02 -16.40 -27.76
CA SER A 73 6.06 -15.70 -28.60
C SER A 73 4.86 -16.58 -28.91
N ASN A 74 3.70 -16.23 -28.36
CA ASN A 74 2.43 -16.88 -28.67
C ASN A 74 1.71 -16.10 -29.77
N VAL A 75 1.13 -16.79 -30.74
CA VAL A 75 0.37 -16.17 -31.83
C VAL A 75 -1.12 -16.39 -31.56
N PHE A 76 -1.69 -15.65 -30.61
CA PHE A 76 -3.15 -15.64 -30.48
C PHE A 76 -3.71 -14.72 -31.57
N GLY A 77 -4.43 -15.29 -32.54
CA GLY A 77 -5.27 -14.53 -33.47
C GLY A 77 -6.48 -13.87 -32.77
N GLY A 78 -6.90 -14.42 -31.63
CA GLY A 78 -7.97 -13.91 -30.76
C GLY A 78 -7.50 -13.34 -29.40
N SER A 79 -8.44 -13.16 -28.47
CA SER A 79 -8.20 -12.66 -27.10
C SER A 79 -7.65 -13.74 -26.15
N LEU A 80 -6.88 -13.35 -25.15
CA LEU A 80 -6.58 -14.24 -24.01
C LEU A 80 -7.60 -13.96 -22.91
N SER A 81 -8.42 -14.94 -22.56
CA SER A 81 -9.42 -14.81 -21.49
C SER A 81 -9.18 -15.82 -20.38
N ALA A 82 -9.56 -15.46 -19.17
CA ALA A 82 -9.58 -16.36 -18.02
C ALA A 82 -10.98 -16.32 -17.40
N THR A 83 -11.48 -17.47 -16.98
CA THR A 83 -12.73 -17.61 -16.22
C THR A 83 -12.43 -18.31 -14.89
N PRO A 84 -13.22 -18.10 -13.82
CA PRO A 84 -12.91 -18.65 -12.52
C PRO A 84 -13.11 -20.17 -12.53
N SER A 85 -12.45 -20.84 -11.59
CA SER A 85 -12.87 -22.18 -11.18
C SER A 85 -14.29 -22.13 -10.58
N PRO A 86 -15.10 -23.20 -10.72
CA PRO A 86 -16.18 -23.45 -9.77
C PRO A 86 -15.63 -23.33 -8.33
N GLY A 87 -16.22 -22.46 -7.51
CA GLY A 87 -15.77 -22.17 -6.14
C GLY A 87 -14.93 -20.89 -5.95
N GLY A 88 -14.69 -20.09 -6.99
CA GLY A 88 -14.17 -18.73 -6.84
C GLY A 88 -12.69 -18.61 -6.43
N LYS A 89 -11.89 -19.65 -6.66
CA LYS A 89 -10.44 -19.61 -6.43
C LYS A 89 -9.76 -18.90 -7.59
N GLY A 90 -8.94 -17.89 -7.26
CA GLY A 90 -8.26 -17.08 -8.26
C GLY A 90 -7.16 -17.85 -9.00
N SER A 91 -6.89 -17.44 -10.24
CA SER A 91 -5.95 -18.12 -11.13
C SER A 91 -4.89 -17.15 -11.67
N MET A 92 -3.68 -17.60 -12.01
CA MET A 92 -2.61 -16.68 -12.48
C MET A 92 -2.06 -17.09 -13.86
N THR A 93 -1.92 -16.13 -14.76
CA THR A 93 -1.10 -16.27 -15.97
C THR A 93 0.06 -15.30 -15.91
N ARG A 94 1.29 -15.81 -16.05
CA ARG A 94 2.53 -15.06 -15.93
C ARG A 94 3.28 -15.03 -17.26
N ALA A 95 3.70 -13.84 -17.70
CA ALA A 95 4.63 -13.67 -18.79
C ALA A 95 6.05 -14.07 -18.37
N MET A 96 6.75 -14.73 -19.28
CA MET A 96 8.16 -15.08 -19.11
C MET A 96 9.00 -14.64 -20.33
N SER A 97 8.43 -13.77 -21.20
CA SER A 97 9.11 -13.07 -22.30
C SER A 97 8.26 -11.89 -22.82
N ASP A 98 8.87 -10.95 -23.55
CA ASP A 98 8.20 -9.78 -24.16
C ASP A 98 7.08 -10.11 -25.16
N PHE A 99 7.09 -11.34 -25.68
CA PHE A 99 6.10 -11.81 -26.64
C PHE A 99 5.17 -12.87 -26.05
N ALA A 100 5.21 -13.09 -24.73
CA ALA A 100 4.42 -14.11 -24.04
C ALA A 100 2.91 -14.01 -24.37
N PHE A 101 2.38 -12.80 -24.57
CA PHE A 101 0.98 -12.57 -24.94
C PHE A 101 0.74 -12.32 -26.44
N GLY A 102 1.79 -12.38 -27.26
CA GLY A 102 1.75 -12.15 -28.70
C GLY A 102 1.76 -10.68 -29.10
N THR A 103 1.61 -10.44 -30.41
CA THR A 103 1.66 -9.11 -31.03
C THR A 103 0.29 -8.41 -31.04
N THR A 104 0.28 -7.10 -31.29
CA THR A 104 -0.94 -6.30 -31.39
C THR A 104 -1.83 -6.75 -32.55
N VAL A 105 -3.12 -6.96 -32.27
CA VAL A 105 -4.16 -7.23 -33.28
C VAL A 105 -5.39 -6.39 -32.92
N PRO A 106 -5.93 -5.55 -33.83
CA PRO A 106 -7.09 -4.71 -33.56
C PRO A 106 -8.29 -5.50 -33.00
N GLY A 107 -8.90 -4.99 -31.92
CA GLY A 107 -10.06 -5.62 -31.29
C GLY A 107 -9.77 -6.88 -30.49
N LYS A 108 -8.49 -7.23 -30.27
CA LYS A 108 -8.05 -8.38 -29.46
C LYS A 108 -7.35 -7.91 -28.20
N TYR A 109 -7.61 -8.62 -27.10
CA TYR A 109 -7.19 -8.17 -25.79
C TYR A 109 -6.70 -9.30 -24.88
N ILE A 110 -5.99 -8.93 -23.83
CA ILE A 110 -5.75 -9.75 -22.65
C ILE A 110 -6.82 -9.39 -21.62
N ARG A 111 -7.64 -10.35 -21.24
CA ARG A 111 -8.68 -10.16 -20.23
C ARG A 111 -8.22 -10.58 -18.85
N ALA A 112 -8.32 -9.66 -17.89
CA ALA A 112 -8.33 -9.97 -16.46
C ALA A 112 -9.78 -9.87 -15.98
N SER A 113 -10.35 -11.01 -15.57
CA SER A 113 -11.71 -11.08 -15.03
C SER A 113 -11.88 -12.32 -14.16
N ASP A 114 -12.97 -12.35 -13.40
CA ASP A 114 -13.55 -13.58 -12.86
C ASP A 114 -12.58 -14.45 -12.04
N GLY A 115 -12.03 -13.94 -10.94
CA GLY A 115 -11.01 -14.65 -10.14
C GLY A 115 -9.57 -14.48 -10.64
N SER A 116 -9.35 -14.07 -11.89
CA SER A 116 -8.09 -14.33 -12.57
C SER A 116 -7.17 -13.12 -12.69
N CYS A 117 -5.89 -13.33 -12.39
CA CYS A 117 -4.83 -12.32 -12.49
C CYS A 117 -3.90 -12.59 -13.67
N VAL A 118 -3.37 -11.52 -14.25
CA VAL A 118 -2.33 -11.57 -15.29
C VAL A 118 -1.11 -10.83 -14.79
N ASP A 119 0.01 -11.54 -14.69
CA ASP A 119 1.28 -11.01 -14.25
C ASP A 119 2.21 -10.80 -15.46
N PHE A 120 2.63 -9.56 -15.66
CA PHE A 120 3.53 -9.14 -16.74
C PHE A 120 5.00 -9.38 -16.40
N ASN A 121 5.35 -9.54 -15.11
CA ASN A 121 6.63 -10.05 -14.65
C ASN A 121 7.89 -9.36 -15.24
N GLY A 122 7.82 -8.05 -15.46
CA GLY A 122 8.90 -7.23 -16.00
C GLY A 122 8.99 -7.20 -17.53
N PHE A 123 8.03 -7.78 -18.24
CA PHE A 123 8.04 -7.84 -19.70
C PHE A 123 7.15 -6.79 -20.36
N ARG A 124 7.43 -6.51 -21.63
CA ARG A 124 6.59 -5.65 -22.46
C ARG A 124 5.28 -6.35 -22.84
N VAL A 125 4.21 -5.58 -22.86
CA VAL A 125 2.88 -5.98 -23.34
C VAL A 125 2.42 -4.99 -24.41
N SER A 126 2.02 -5.50 -25.58
CA SER A 126 1.58 -4.67 -26.72
C SER A 126 0.13 -4.93 -27.14
N LYS A 127 -0.58 -5.85 -26.46
CA LYS A 127 -2.00 -6.11 -26.69
C LYS A 127 -2.88 -5.24 -25.79
N ASP A 128 -4.04 -4.85 -26.31
CA ASP A 128 -5.04 -4.15 -25.51
C ASP A 128 -5.41 -4.96 -24.27
N LEU A 129 -5.71 -4.26 -23.19
CA LEU A 129 -6.14 -4.88 -21.95
C LEU A 129 -7.66 -4.75 -21.83
N TYR A 130 -8.31 -5.80 -21.38
CA TYR A 130 -9.74 -5.78 -21.09
C TYR A 130 -9.94 -6.20 -19.64
N TRP A 131 -10.58 -5.35 -18.86
CA TRP A 131 -10.92 -5.67 -17.48
C TRP A 131 -12.42 -5.77 -17.34
N TYR A 132 -12.88 -6.89 -16.79
CA TYR A 132 -14.30 -7.22 -16.67
C TYR A 132 -14.62 -7.73 -15.27
N ASN A 133 -15.76 -7.29 -14.73
CA ASN A 133 -15.99 -7.28 -13.29
C ASN A 133 -17.24 -8.04 -12.84
N ASP A 134 -17.42 -9.28 -13.31
CA ASP A 134 -18.46 -10.17 -12.78
C ASP A 134 -18.04 -10.90 -11.49
N ALA A 135 -16.75 -10.87 -11.10
CA ALA A 135 -16.28 -11.43 -9.82
C ALA A 135 -15.17 -10.61 -9.15
N PRO A 136 -15.11 -10.58 -7.79
CA PRO A 136 -14.32 -9.63 -7.00
C PRO A 136 -12.80 -9.89 -6.94
N GLN A 137 -12.21 -10.61 -7.88
CA GLN A 137 -10.82 -11.07 -7.79
C GLN A 137 -10.21 -11.06 -9.19
N GLY A 138 -9.29 -10.15 -9.51
CA GLY A 138 -8.61 -10.15 -10.81
C GLY A 138 -7.91 -8.84 -11.09
N ALA A 139 -6.61 -8.89 -11.36
CA ALA A 139 -5.77 -7.71 -11.56
C ALA A 139 -4.70 -7.94 -12.63
N PHE A 140 -4.27 -6.86 -13.28
CA PHE A 140 -3.00 -6.80 -14.01
C PHE A 140 -1.88 -6.51 -13.01
N ARG A 141 -0.78 -7.26 -13.11
CA ARG A 141 0.28 -7.23 -12.10
C ARG A 141 1.66 -7.16 -12.71
N ASN A 142 2.60 -6.71 -11.90
CA ASN A 142 4.00 -7.05 -12.05
C ASN A 142 4.55 -7.62 -10.73
N CYS A 143 4.90 -8.90 -10.70
CA CYS A 143 5.56 -9.51 -9.55
C CYS A 143 7.09 -9.40 -9.57
N ASN A 144 7.67 -8.91 -10.67
CA ASN A 144 9.12 -8.69 -10.78
C ASN A 144 9.50 -7.32 -10.22
N VAL A 145 10.14 -7.32 -9.05
CA VAL A 145 10.57 -6.08 -8.35
C VAL A 145 11.77 -5.40 -8.98
N ASP A 146 12.50 -6.11 -9.85
CA ASP A 146 13.77 -5.63 -10.40
C ASP A 146 13.59 -5.02 -11.81
N ILE A 147 12.45 -5.30 -12.48
CA ILE A 147 12.19 -4.87 -13.85
C ILE A 147 10.77 -4.32 -13.98
N CYS A 148 10.65 -3.12 -14.56
CA CYS A 148 9.37 -2.49 -14.85
C CYS A 148 8.70 -3.14 -16.07
N SER A 149 7.45 -3.57 -15.93
CA SER A 149 6.64 -4.03 -17.07
C SER A 149 6.10 -2.83 -17.85
N THR A 150 6.18 -2.86 -19.18
CA THR A 150 5.67 -1.75 -20.01
C THR A 150 4.47 -2.20 -20.84
N VAL A 151 3.32 -1.56 -20.64
CA VAL A 151 2.10 -1.76 -21.43
C VAL A 151 2.01 -0.65 -22.47
N THR A 152 2.33 -1.01 -23.72
CA THR A 152 2.35 -0.13 -24.89
C THR A 152 1.10 -0.24 -25.77
N SER A 153 0.06 -0.91 -25.29
CA SER A 153 -1.17 -1.13 -26.05
C SER A 153 -1.89 0.18 -26.37
N ALA A 154 -2.75 0.15 -27.39
CA ALA A 154 -3.50 1.34 -27.77
C ALA A 154 -4.52 1.70 -26.68
N ASN A 155 -5.19 0.70 -26.08
CA ASN A 155 -6.25 0.93 -25.11
C ASN A 155 -6.31 -0.09 -23.95
N ILE A 156 -6.82 0.36 -22.82
CA ILE A 156 -7.32 -0.45 -21.71
C ILE A 156 -8.83 -0.23 -21.65
N MET A 157 -9.59 -1.31 -21.85
CA MET A 157 -11.04 -1.30 -21.87
C MET A 157 -11.57 -1.76 -20.52
N LEU A 158 -12.36 -0.90 -19.86
CA LEU A 158 -12.97 -1.22 -18.57
C LEU A 158 -14.47 -1.48 -18.72
N ASN A 159 -14.96 -2.62 -18.23
CA ASN A 159 -16.38 -2.97 -18.20
C ASN A 159 -16.79 -3.48 -16.81
N PHE A 160 -17.87 -2.90 -16.26
CA PHE A 160 -18.22 -2.99 -14.84
C PHE A 160 -19.61 -3.58 -14.65
N ALA A 161 -19.74 -4.64 -13.85
CA ALA A 161 -21.02 -5.31 -13.63
C ALA A 161 -21.57 -5.26 -12.19
N SER A 162 -20.75 -5.13 -11.13
CA SER A 162 -21.28 -4.72 -9.80
C SER A 162 -20.23 -4.51 -8.70
N THR A 163 -19.24 -5.40 -8.54
CA THR A 163 -18.44 -5.47 -7.30
C THR A 163 -17.00 -5.00 -7.53
N PRO A 164 -16.55 -3.85 -7.00
CA PRO A 164 -15.19 -3.36 -7.27
C PRO A 164 -14.07 -4.34 -6.84
N ALA A 165 -12.99 -4.40 -7.63
CA ALA A 165 -11.77 -5.16 -7.33
C ALA A 165 -10.53 -4.43 -7.89
N ASN A 166 -9.32 -4.75 -7.43
CA ASN A 166 -8.08 -4.11 -7.89
C ASN A 166 -7.86 -4.25 -9.39
N LEU A 167 -7.62 -3.14 -10.08
CA LEU A 167 -7.29 -3.17 -11.51
C LEU A 167 -5.81 -3.47 -11.71
N PHE A 168 -4.96 -2.81 -10.92
CA PHE A 168 -3.50 -2.96 -10.96
C PHE A 168 -2.96 -3.34 -9.60
N SER A 169 -2.07 -4.32 -9.54
CA SER A 169 -1.42 -4.79 -8.31
C SER A 169 0.03 -5.20 -8.56
N GLY A 170 0.70 -5.69 -7.52
CA GLY A 170 2.02 -6.30 -7.57
C GLY A 170 3.10 -5.41 -6.95
N PRO A 171 4.21 -6.03 -6.52
CA PRO A 171 5.35 -5.33 -5.93
C PRO A 171 6.30 -4.70 -6.97
N GLY A 172 6.19 -5.04 -8.25
CA GLY A 172 7.00 -4.50 -9.33
C GLY A 172 6.37 -3.30 -10.03
N ASP A 173 7.21 -2.48 -10.65
CA ASP A 173 6.79 -1.26 -11.33
C ASP A 173 6.08 -1.57 -12.68
N MET A 174 5.16 -0.71 -13.08
CA MET A 174 4.48 -0.77 -14.37
C MET A 174 4.40 0.60 -15.02
N LEU A 175 4.65 0.67 -16.33
CA LEU A 175 4.41 1.85 -17.16
C LEU A 175 3.28 1.56 -18.15
N ILE A 176 2.28 2.44 -18.18
CA ILE A 176 1.14 2.36 -19.10
C ILE A 176 1.10 3.62 -19.94
N THR A 177 1.29 3.46 -21.25
CA THR A 177 1.26 4.57 -22.21
C THR A 177 -0.05 4.66 -23.00
N GLY A 178 -0.84 3.57 -23.01
CA GLY A 178 -2.13 3.51 -23.70
C GLY A 178 -3.23 4.28 -22.98
N ASN A 179 -4.29 4.63 -23.72
CA ASN A 179 -5.47 5.29 -23.13
C ASN A 179 -6.32 4.30 -22.33
N ILE A 180 -6.97 4.77 -21.26
CA ILE A 180 -8.01 3.98 -20.60
C ILE A 180 -9.37 4.43 -21.12
N ILE A 181 -10.01 3.54 -21.89
CA ILE A 181 -11.33 3.74 -22.48
C ILE A 181 -12.38 3.08 -21.58
N THR A 182 -13.33 3.89 -21.15
CA THR A 182 -14.51 3.45 -20.40
C THR A 182 -15.65 3.24 -21.40
N ASN A 183 -16.36 2.10 -21.29
CA ASN A 183 -17.29 1.60 -22.30
C ASN A 183 -18.19 2.69 -22.94
N PRO A 184 -17.99 3.06 -24.23
CA PRO A 184 -18.77 4.10 -24.89
C PRO A 184 -20.18 3.66 -25.31
N GLY A 185 -20.54 2.37 -25.18
CA GLY A 185 -21.78 1.80 -25.72
C GLY A 185 -22.97 1.73 -24.76
N SER A 186 -22.79 1.90 -23.45
CA SER A 186 -23.84 1.65 -22.44
C SER A 186 -24.48 2.91 -21.84
N GLY A 187 -24.05 4.11 -22.24
CA GLY A 187 -24.54 5.38 -21.68
C GLY A 187 -24.15 5.62 -20.21
N MET A 188 -23.53 4.65 -19.54
CA MET A 188 -22.96 4.78 -18.21
C MET A 188 -21.44 4.69 -18.30
N HIS A 189 -20.79 5.85 -18.33
CA HIS A 189 -19.38 5.98 -17.98
C HIS A 189 -19.29 5.79 -16.47
N LEU A 190 -19.25 4.56 -15.97
CA LEU A 190 -18.82 4.28 -14.60
C LEU A 190 -17.44 3.67 -14.72
N ALA A 191 -16.40 4.38 -14.29
CA ALA A 191 -15.07 3.80 -14.20
C ALA A 191 -14.39 4.17 -12.90
N PHE A 192 -13.87 3.14 -12.25
CA PHE A 192 -13.02 3.26 -11.08
C PHE A 192 -11.63 2.67 -11.33
N LEU A 193 -10.61 3.27 -10.72
CA LEU A 193 -9.22 2.78 -10.75
C LEU A 193 -8.73 2.52 -9.33
N PRO A 194 -8.76 1.26 -8.88
CA PRO A 194 -8.08 0.82 -7.66
C PRO A 194 -6.67 0.32 -8.01
N LYS A 195 -5.67 1.01 -7.48
CA LYS A 195 -4.26 0.60 -7.51
C LYS A 195 -3.87 0.03 -6.15
N ALA A 196 -3.28 -1.14 -6.21
CA ALA A 196 -2.88 -2.01 -5.13
C ALA A 196 -1.43 -2.46 -5.26
N GLY A 197 -0.91 -3.16 -4.24
CA GLY A 197 0.47 -3.66 -4.25
C GLY A 197 1.48 -2.52 -4.19
N SER A 198 2.74 -2.86 -3.93
CA SER A 198 3.74 -1.86 -3.60
C SER A 198 4.53 -1.25 -4.75
N GLY A 199 4.39 -1.80 -5.96
CA GLY A 199 5.05 -1.23 -7.14
C GLY A 199 4.53 0.17 -7.48
N THR A 200 5.32 0.91 -8.24
CA THR A 200 4.93 2.15 -8.90
C THR A 200 4.15 1.84 -10.17
N LEU A 201 2.94 2.38 -10.30
CA LEU A 201 2.23 2.43 -11.57
C LEU A 201 2.36 3.82 -12.17
N THR A 202 3.05 3.95 -13.30
CA THR A 202 3.15 5.20 -14.07
C THR A 202 2.16 5.18 -15.23
N TYR A 203 1.33 6.22 -15.33
CA TYR A 203 0.29 6.35 -16.34
C TYR A 203 0.46 7.63 -17.16
N GLN A 204 0.69 7.45 -18.45
CA GLN A 204 0.94 8.53 -19.44
C GLN A 204 -0.21 8.71 -20.44
N GLY A 205 -1.16 7.78 -20.51
CA GLY A 205 -2.32 7.87 -21.41
C GLY A 205 -3.36 8.91 -21.00
N VAL A 206 -4.39 9.09 -21.83
CA VAL A 206 -5.59 9.89 -21.50
C VAL A 206 -6.65 8.98 -20.89
N SER A 207 -7.30 9.45 -19.83
CA SER A 207 -8.46 8.80 -19.23
C SER A 207 -9.42 9.80 -18.60
N ALA A 208 -10.69 9.41 -18.55
CA ALA A 208 -11.69 10.08 -17.74
C ALA A 208 -12.36 9.04 -16.84
N PHE A 209 -11.89 8.97 -15.59
CA PHE A 209 -12.59 8.24 -14.55
C PHE A 209 -13.75 9.08 -14.04
N THR A 210 -14.86 8.41 -13.78
CA THR A 210 -16.15 9.06 -13.54
C THR A 210 -16.76 8.65 -12.22
N ASN A 211 -16.06 7.82 -11.42
CA ASN A 211 -16.53 7.31 -10.13
C ASN A 211 -15.52 7.50 -8.97
N TRP A 212 -14.36 6.87 -9.04
CA TRP A 212 -13.29 7.11 -8.06
C TRP A 212 -11.96 6.53 -8.54
N VAL A 213 -10.87 7.10 -8.05
CA VAL A 213 -9.53 6.55 -8.16
C VAL A 213 -9.01 6.35 -6.75
N SER A 214 -8.56 5.15 -6.42
CA SER A 214 -8.07 4.80 -5.08
C SER A 214 -6.69 4.18 -5.18
N VAL A 215 -5.74 4.76 -4.48
CA VAL A 215 -4.35 4.29 -4.42
C VAL A 215 -4.10 3.78 -3.01
N ARG A 216 -4.05 2.45 -2.88
CA ARG A 216 -4.06 1.73 -1.60
C ARG A 216 -2.72 1.14 -1.20
N GLY A 217 -1.78 1.10 -2.13
CA GLY A 217 -0.42 0.61 -1.90
C GLY A 217 0.53 1.12 -2.97
N GLY A 218 1.81 1.21 -2.59
CA GLY A 218 2.87 1.62 -3.49
C GLY A 218 2.71 3.07 -3.95
N ARG A 219 2.98 3.30 -5.24
CA ARG A 219 2.89 4.63 -5.85
C ARG A 219 2.08 4.62 -7.14
N MET A 220 1.28 5.66 -7.35
CA MET A 220 0.63 5.97 -8.63
C MET A 220 1.21 7.28 -9.18
N VAL A 221 1.72 7.28 -10.41
CA VAL A 221 2.25 8.46 -11.08
C VAL A 221 1.34 8.82 -12.24
N PHE A 222 0.71 10.00 -12.17
CA PHE A 222 -0.01 10.62 -13.27
C PHE A 222 0.95 11.55 -14.02
N ASP A 223 1.47 11.07 -15.13
CA ASP A 223 2.55 11.74 -15.88
C ASP A 223 2.00 12.50 -17.09
N TYR A 224 2.02 13.82 -17.01
CA TYR A 224 1.56 14.73 -18.06
C TYR A 224 2.68 15.21 -18.96
N SER A 225 3.94 14.84 -18.70
CA SER A 225 5.10 15.34 -19.45
C SER A 225 5.04 15.00 -20.95
N VAL A 226 4.53 13.81 -21.28
CA VAL A 226 4.39 13.35 -22.68
C VAL A 226 3.02 13.68 -23.26
N ASN A 227 1.98 13.66 -22.43
CA ASN A 227 0.60 13.89 -22.84
C ASN A 227 -0.15 14.62 -21.73
N ASN A 228 -0.43 15.90 -21.94
CA ASN A 228 -1.11 16.76 -20.98
C ASN A 228 -2.64 16.55 -20.94
N GLY A 229 -3.14 15.53 -21.65
CA GLY A 229 -4.53 15.11 -21.55
C GLY A 229 -4.89 14.65 -20.13
N ARG A 230 -6.17 14.85 -19.79
CA ARG A 230 -6.75 14.50 -18.48
C ARG A 230 -6.57 13.02 -18.15
N LYS A 231 -6.43 12.73 -16.86
CA LYS A 231 -6.23 11.38 -16.31
C LYS A 231 -7.27 11.02 -15.25
N LEU A 232 -7.80 11.99 -14.49
CA LEU A 232 -8.74 11.74 -13.40
C LEU A 232 -10.18 12.07 -13.77
N ALA A 233 -10.64 13.32 -13.76
CA ALA A 233 -12.07 13.65 -13.91
C ALA A 233 -12.39 14.50 -15.16
N ALA A 234 -13.63 14.35 -15.67
CA ALA A 234 -14.12 15.16 -16.78
C ALA A 234 -14.75 16.49 -16.33
N LEU A 235 -15.36 16.58 -15.13
CA LEU A 235 -16.02 17.79 -14.61
C LEU A 235 -15.98 17.81 -13.07
N LEU A 236 -15.95 19.01 -12.47
CA LEU A 236 -15.80 19.24 -11.02
C LEU A 236 -16.98 18.80 -10.12
N ASP A 237 -18.07 18.30 -10.69
CA ASP A 237 -19.25 17.85 -9.94
C ASP A 237 -19.60 16.37 -10.20
N MET A 238 -18.77 15.67 -10.98
CA MET A 238 -18.89 14.22 -11.06
C MET A 238 -18.38 13.63 -9.76
N THR A 239 -18.98 12.55 -9.27
CA THR A 239 -18.47 11.74 -8.17
C THR A 239 -17.16 11.11 -8.64
N ASN A 240 -16.01 11.76 -8.57
CA ASN A 240 -14.69 11.13 -8.76
C ASN A 240 -13.82 11.44 -7.55
N GLY A 241 -14.02 10.63 -6.51
CA GLY A 241 -13.21 10.70 -5.30
C GLY A 241 -11.81 10.18 -5.54
N LEU A 242 -10.80 10.85 -4.97
CA LEU A 242 -9.42 10.39 -4.94
C LEU A 242 -9.10 9.78 -3.57
N GLY A 243 -9.13 8.46 -3.48
CA GLY A 243 -8.70 7.70 -2.32
C GLY A 243 -7.17 7.70 -2.19
N VAL A 244 -6.63 8.30 -1.13
CA VAL A 244 -5.17 8.45 -0.93
C VAL A 244 -4.70 7.70 0.31
N ARG A 245 -4.31 6.44 0.13
CA ARG A 245 -3.82 5.58 1.22
C ARG A 245 -2.38 5.10 1.02
N ALA A 246 -1.76 5.54 -0.06
CA ALA A 246 -0.34 5.39 -0.36
C ALA A 246 0.15 6.62 -1.14
N ALA A 247 1.18 6.49 -1.96
CA ALA A 247 1.77 7.63 -2.68
C ALA A 247 1.09 7.91 -4.03
N ILE A 248 0.78 9.18 -4.28
CA ILE A 248 0.35 9.70 -5.58
C ILE A 248 1.32 10.80 -6.01
N GLU A 249 1.77 10.75 -7.26
CA GLU A 249 2.62 11.77 -7.86
C GLU A 249 1.96 12.30 -9.13
N PHE A 250 1.92 13.62 -9.28
CA PHE A 250 1.52 14.31 -10.50
C PHE A 250 2.75 14.99 -11.08
N ILE A 251 3.04 14.75 -12.36
CA ILE A 251 4.16 15.37 -13.08
C ILE A 251 3.59 16.23 -14.20
N GLY A 252 3.77 17.55 -14.12
CA GLY A 252 3.26 18.53 -15.08
C GLY A 252 3.96 18.49 -16.44
N ASN A 253 3.34 19.17 -17.41
CA ASN A 253 3.84 19.29 -18.77
C ASN A 253 4.75 20.53 -18.94
N ASP A 254 5.84 20.41 -19.69
CA ASP A 254 6.76 21.55 -19.94
C ASP A 254 6.24 22.53 -21.01
N SER A 255 5.32 22.09 -21.86
CA SER A 255 4.81 22.88 -23.00
C SER A 255 3.62 23.76 -22.64
N GLU A 256 2.83 23.40 -21.62
CA GLU A 256 1.62 24.11 -21.21
C GLU A 256 1.26 23.84 -19.75
N ASP A 257 0.42 24.69 -19.18
CA ASP A 257 -0.09 24.51 -17.82
C ASP A 257 -0.93 23.23 -17.71
N THR A 258 -0.79 22.52 -16.60
CA THR A 258 -1.57 21.31 -16.31
C THR A 258 -2.66 21.63 -15.30
N THR A 259 -3.89 21.22 -15.60
CA THR A 259 -5.01 21.27 -14.65
C THR A 259 -5.66 19.91 -14.57
N GLU A 260 -5.81 19.39 -13.36
CA GLU A 260 -6.56 18.17 -13.08
C GLU A 260 -7.61 18.42 -11.99
N ALA A 261 -8.69 17.66 -12.03
CA ALA A 261 -9.81 17.82 -11.10
C ALA A 261 -10.18 16.50 -10.43
N VAL A 262 -10.58 16.59 -9.17
CA VAL A 262 -11.18 15.53 -8.37
C VAL A 262 -12.32 16.12 -7.54
N THR A 263 -13.28 15.31 -7.11
CA THR A 263 -14.31 15.78 -6.17
C THR A 263 -13.68 15.93 -4.79
N ASP A 264 -13.27 14.81 -4.21
CA ASP A 264 -12.79 14.78 -2.83
C ASP A 264 -11.39 14.18 -2.83
N ILE A 265 -10.46 14.79 -2.12
CA ILE A 265 -9.24 14.11 -1.67
C ILE A 265 -9.61 13.40 -0.38
N ASP A 266 -9.69 12.08 -0.44
CA ASP A 266 -10.22 11.26 0.62
C ASP A 266 -9.16 10.28 1.17
N PRO A 267 -8.44 10.64 2.24
CA PRO A 267 -7.49 9.74 2.86
C PRO A 267 -8.16 8.51 3.51
N SER A 268 -9.49 8.56 3.73
CA SER A 268 -10.26 7.45 4.28
C SER A 268 -10.90 6.53 3.22
N ASP A 269 -10.69 6.79 1.93
CA ASP A 269 -11.24 5.98 0.84
C ASP A 269 -12.74 5.66 0.99
N MET A 270 -13.50 6.54 1.64
CA MET A 270 -14.94 6.49 1.79
C MET A 270 -15.66 6.77 0.47
N VAL A 271 -14.92 7.16 -0.56
CA VAL A 271 -15.36 7.22 -1.94
C VAL A 271 -15.50 5.81 -2.56
N ALA A 272 -14.79 4.81 -2.05
CA ALA A 272 -14.90 3.42 -2.48
C ALA A 272 -16.14 2.71 -1.89
N ALA A 273 -16.59 1.59 -2.46
CA ALA A 273 -17.71 0.82 -1.89
C ALA A 273 -17.31 0.17 -0.55
N SER A 274 -18.21 0.12 0.44
CA SER A 274 -17.89 -0.37 1.80
C SER A 274 -17.25 -1.76 1.86
N GLY A 275 -17.61 -2.67 0.95
CA GLY A 275 -17.04 -4.02 0.89
C GLY A 275 -15.56 -4.11 0.47
N ILE A 276 -14.99 -3.01 -0.06
CA ILE A 276 -13.57 -2.87 -0.43
C ILE A 276 -12.86 -1.74 0.36
N ARG A 277 -13.58 -1.08 1.27
CA ARG A 277 -12.98 -0.18 2.25
C ARG A 277 -12.33 -1.07 3.29
N GLY A 278 -11.03 -1.32 3.15
CA GLY A 278 -10.40 -2.30 4.03
C GLY A 278 -9.05 -1.92 4.58
N SER A 279 -8.54 -0.71 4.42
CA SER A 279 -7.17 -0.41 4.85
C SER A 279 -7.08 0.95 5.52
N TYR A 280 -6.34 1.07 6.63
CA TYR A 280 -5.84 2.34 7.20
C TYR A 280 -4.41 2.50 6.70
N GLY A 281 -3.98 3.73 6.38
CA GLY A 281 -2.67 3.95 5.78
C GLY A 281 -2.34 5.42 5.62
N ALA A 282 -1.04 5.72 5.54
CA ALA A 282 -0.55 7.06 5.30
C ALA A 282 -0.58 7.39 3.81
N GLY A 283 -1.38 8.38 3.44
CA GLY A 283 -1.42 8.93 2.10
C GLY A 283 -0.32 9.97 1.87
N SER A 284 0.13 10.10 0.62
CA SER A 284 0.86 11.29 0.18
C SER A 284 0.48 11.69 -1.23
N ILE A 285 0.46 12.99 -1.50
CA ILE A 285 0.37 13.57 -2.84
C ILE A 285 1.61 14.42 -3.06
N THR A 286 2.32 14.19 -4.16
CA THR A 286 3.37 15.10 -4.65
C THR A 286 2.91 15.68 -5.97
N ILE A 287 2.99 17.00 -6.12
CA ILE A 287 2.71 17.69 -7.39
C ILE A 287 3.98 18.39 -7.84
N ARG A 288 4.53 17.94 -8.97
CA ARG A 288 5.66 18.59 -9.65
C ARG A 288 5.15 19.33 -10.88
N THR A 289 5.51 20.59 -10.99
CA THR A 289 5.25 21.39 -12.19
C THR A 289 6.16 21.01 -13.37
N GLY A 290 5.70 21.27 -14.58
CA GLY A 290 6.60 21.38 -15.73
C GLY A 290 7.45 22.65 -15.64
N VAL A 291 8.56 22.69 -16.36
CA VAL A 291 9.51 23.81 -16.34
C VAL A 291 8.83 25.10 -16.81
N GLY A 292 8.63 26.03 -15.88
CA GLY A 292 8.00 27.33 -16.17
C GLY A 292 6.50 27.27 -16.41
N ARG A 293 5.84 26.16 -16.03
CA ARG A 293 4.40 25.92 -16.21
C ARG A 293 3.70 25.69 -14.88
N ASN A 294 2.45 26.09 -14.77
CA ASN A 294 1.68 25.87 -13.56
C ASN A 294 1.08 24.45 -13.53
N PHE A 295 0.90 23.92 -12.32
CA PHE A 295 0.08 22.73 -12.09
C PHE A 295 -0.99 23.06 -11.05
N THR A 296 -2.26 22.87 -11.42
CA THR A 296 -3.38 23.04 -10.49
C THR A 296 -4.14 21.74 -10.32
N LEU A 297 -4.20 21.23 -9.09
CA LEU A 297 -5.16 20.19 -8.70
C LEU A 297 -6.38 20.85 -8.06
N LEU A 298 -7.52 20.73 -8.72
CA LEU A 298 -8.79 21.23 -8.22
C LEU A 298 -9.50 20.12 -7.43
N ALA A 299 -9.90 20.44 -6.21
CA ALA A 299 -10.70 19.58 -5.35
C ALA A 299 -11.89 20.37 -4.79
N ARG A 300 -12.95 19.67 -4.38
CA ARG A 300 -14.05 20.24 -3.62
C ARG A 300 -13.71 20.34 -2.13
N ARG A 301 -13.08 19.29 -1.59
CA ARG A 301 -12.68 19.20 -0.17
C ARG A 301 -11.57 18.15 0.04
N ILE A 302 -10.93 18.22 1.19
CA ILE A 302 -10.08 17.19 1.78
C ILE A 302 -10.84 16.63 2.99
N THR A 303 -11.20 15.34 2.95
CA THR A 303 -12.01 14.75 4.02
C THR A 303 -11.19 14.56 5.30
N ARG A 304 -11.83 14.86 6.44
CA ARG A 304 -11.29 14.64 7.79
C ARG A 304 -12.11 13.52 8.45
N SER A 305 -12.07 12.30 7.91
CA SER A 305 -12.85 11.22 8.52
C SER A 305 -12.09 10.59 9.69
N GLY A 306 -12.73 10.63 10.87
CA GLY A 306 -12.31 9.99 12.12
C GLY A 306 -13.42 9.12 12.71
N GLY A 307 -14.16 8.39 11.87
CA GLY A 307 -15.18 7.44 12.32
C GLY A 307 -14.76 6.02 12.03
N TYR A 308 -14.61 5.20 13.08
CA TYR A 308 -14.33 3.74 13.07
C TYR A 308 -13.00 3.30 12.44
N ASP A 309 -12.36 4.17 11.65
CA ASP A 309 -11.35 3.81 10.67
C ASP A 309 -9.92 4.32 10.96
N GLY A 310 -9.55 4.44 12.24
CA GLY A 310 -8.17 4.81 12.66
C GLY A 310 -7.66 6.16 12.13
N ALA A 311 -6.36 6.44 12.30
CA ALA A 311 -5.73 7.59 11.65
C ALA A 311 -5.56 7.33 10.14
N ASN A 312 -5.86 8.34 9.34
CA ASN A 312 -5.58 8.35 7.89
C ASN A 312 -4.71 9.56 7.54
N PRO A 313 -3.41 9.55 7.92
CA PRO A 313 -2.56 10.72 7.73
C PRO A 313 -2.35 11.03 6.24
N LEU A 314 -2.19 12.31 5.90
CA LEU A 314 -1.95 12.75 4.52
C LEU A 314 -0.85 13.80 4.50
N ASP A 315 0.15 13.63 3.64
CA ASP A 315 1.06 14.72 3.27
C ASP A 315 0.76 15.24 1.86
N ILE A 316 0.76 16.55 1.67
CA ILE A 316 0.77 17.17 0.33
C ILE A 316 2.09 17.92 0.17
N THR A 317 2.87 17.53 -0.83
CA THR A 317 4.13 18.16 -1.22
C THR A 317 3.98 18.85 -2.59
N LEU A 318 4.39 20.11 -2.69
CA LEU A 318 4.36 20.90 -3.92
C LEU A 318 5.79 21.24 -4.38
N GLU A 319 6.12 20.90 -5.63
CA GLU A 319 7.44 21.10 -6.25
C GLU A 319 7.34 22.06 -7.46
N ASN A 320 7.79 23.29 -7.24
CA ASN A 320 7.85 24.34 -8.26
C ASN A 320 9.13 24.21 -9.10
N ASN A 321 9.02 24.28 -10.42
CA ASN A 321 10.11 24.08 -11.36
C ASN A 321 10.13 25.19 -12.42
N GLY A 322 11.30 25.77 -12.68
CA GLY A 322 11.48 26.80 -13.71
C GLY A 322 10.62 28.06 -13.55
N GLY A 323 10.12 28.37 -12.35
CA GLY A 323 9.21 29.49 -12.08
C GLY A 323 7.72 29.16 -12.18
N GLY A 324 7.36 27.92 -12.52
CA GLY A 324 5.99 27.42 -12.45
C GLY A 324 5.49 27.24 -11.01
N VAL A 325 4.17 27.34 -10.81
CA VAL A 325 3.54 27.18 -9.48
C VAL A 325 2.67 25.92 -9.44
N ALA A 326 2.98 25.01 -8.51
CA ALA A 326 2.10 23.91 -8.12
C ALA A 326 1.14 24.40 -7.03
N GLN A 327 -0.14 24.02 -7.14
CA GLN A 327 -1.15 24.34 -6.15
C GLN A 327 -2.27 23.30 -6.08
N VAL A 328 -2.89 23.20 -4.91
CA VAL A 328 -4.16 22.49 -4.70
C VAL A 328 -5.20 23.50 -4.25
N LEU A 329 -6.31 23.59 -4.97
CA LEU A 329 -7.42 24.48 -4.65
C LEU A 329 -8.64 23.68 -4.20
N VAL A 330 -9.29 24.13 -3.14
CA VAL A 330 -10.47 23.52 -2.52
C VAL A 330 -11.64 24.51 -2.53
N SER A 331 -12.79 24.11 -3.08
CA SER A 331 -13.90 25.04 -3.34
C SER A 331 -15.05 25.01 -2.34
N ALA A 332 -15.22 23.94 -1.56
CA ALA A 332 -16.37 23.74 -0.67
C ALA A 332 -15.97 23.34 0.76
N GLN A 333 -14.78 23.75 1.20
CA GLN A 333 -14.30 23.56 2.56
C GLN A 333 -13.80 24.90 3.10
N GLY A 334 -14.21 25.22 4.34
CA GLY A 334 -13.78 26.46 5.00
C GLY A 334 -12.30 26.45 5.35
N ASP A 335 -11.76 27.66 5.51
CA ASP A 335 -10.37 27.88 5.94
C ASP A 335 -10.11 27.29 7.33
N GLY A 336 -8.85 26.91 7.57
CA GLY A 336 -8.40 26.42 8.88
C GLY A 336 -7.45 25.23 8.79
N VAL A 337 -6.90 24.87 9.96
CA VAL A 337 -5.96 23.75 10.12
C VAL A 337 -6.71 22.43 10.08
N LEU A 338 -6.20 21.47 9.31
CA LEU A 338 -6.83 20.17 9.14
C LEU A 338 -6.52 19.16 10.25
N GLY A 339 -5.78 19.57 11.28
CA GLY A 339 -5.49 18.81 12.50
C GLY A 339 -4.20 17.98 12.42
N GLY A 340 -3.91 17.20 13.48
CA GLY A 340 -2.66 16.45 13.66
C GLY A 340 -2.44 15.23 12.76
N TYR A 341 -3.23 15.07 11.70
CA TYR A 341 -3.08 13.99 10.72
C TYR A 341 -2.54 14.45 9.38
N HIS A 342 -2.56 15.75 9.08
CA HIS A 342 -2.28 16.21 7.74
C HIS A 342 -1.12 17.20 7.74
N THR A 343 -0.06 16.87 6.99
CA THR A 343 1.14 17.69 6.87
C THR A 343 1.25 18.30 5.48
N PHE A 344 1.95 19.43 5.40
CA PHE A 344 2.24 20.11 4.15
C PHE A 344 3.75 20.22 3.98
N ASN A 345 4.25 19.80 2.82
CA ASN A 345 5.67 19.71 2.47
C ASN A 345 6.52 19.00 3.54
N LYS A 346 5.92 18.10 4.33
CA LYS A 346 6.58 17.37 5.43
C LYS A 346 7.16 18.26 6.54
N SER A 347 6.93 19.57 6.51
CA SER A 347 7.60 20.57 7.35
C SER A 347 6.65 21.33 8.27
N THR A 348 5.35 21.30 8.00
CA THR A 348 4.35 21.99 8.80
C THR A 348 3.00 21.28 8.73
N TRP A 349 2.04 21.71 9.55
CA TRP A 349 0.68 21.19 9.50
C TRP A 349 -0.09 21.77 8.33
N MET A 350 -0.97 20.98 7.72
CA MET A 350 -1.77 21.39 6.58
C MET A 350 -2.90 22.34 6.99
N LYS A 351 -3.07 23.40 6.21
CA LYS A 351 -4.08 24.45 6.39
C LYS A 351 -4.75 24.77 5.05
N ILE A 352 -6.04 25.14 5.10
CA ILE A 352 -6.73 25.78 3.98
C ILE A 352 -6.78 27.29 4.26
N SER A 353 -6.39 28.11 3.29
CA SER A 353 -6.41 29.57 3.38
C SER A 353 -6.84 30.18 2.05
N GLY A 354 -7.95 30.91 2.02
CA GLY A 354 -8.51 31.48 0.79
C GLY A 354 -8.84 30.41 -0.26
N GLY A 355 -9.22 29.20 0.17
CA GLY A 355 -9.46 28.07 -0.72
C GLY A 355 -8.20 27.40 -1.30
N ALA A 356 -6.99 27.79 -0.90
CA ALA A 356 -5.76 27.09 -1.27
C ALA A 356 -5.25 26.22 -0.13
N VAL A 357 -4.74 25.03 -0.46
CA VAL A 357 -4.01 24.18 0.50
C VAL A 357 -2.61 24.73 0.68
N THR A 358 -2.25 25.00 1.92
CA THR A 358 -0.96 25.58 2.32
C THR A 358 -0.49 24.96 3.64
N GLY A 359 0.68 25.39 4.09
CA GLY A 359 1.21 25.08 5.41
C GLY A 359 0.79 26.10 6.46
N LEU A 360 0.69 25.66 7.72
CA LEU A 360 0.56 26.55 8.87
C LEU A 360 1.82 27.42 8.96
N ALA A 361 1.65 28.74 8.98
CA ALA A 361 2.79 29.66 9.05
C ALA A 361 3.41 29.68 10.45
N ASP A 362 4.71 29.94 10.56
CA ASP A 362 5.43 29.90 11.83
C ASP A 362 4.85 30.86 12.89
N ILE A 363 4.33 32.02 12.47
CA ILE A 363 3.70 33.00 13.36
C ILE A 363 2.36 32.51 13.96
N GLU A 364 1.78 31.43 13.42
CA GLU A 364 0.54 30.83 13.89
C GLU A 364 0.77 29.72 14.92
N TYR A 365 2.03 29.37 15.21
CA TYR A 365 2.37 28.43 16.28
C TYR A 365 2.53 29.15 17.61
N ASP A 366 2.02 28.53 18.67
CA ASP A 366 2.36 28.89 20.05
C ASP A 366 3.73 28.27 20.42
N THR A 367 4.49 28.92 21.29
CA THR A 367 5.78 28.39 21.79
C THR A 367 5.70 27.89 23.23
N ALA A 368 4.51 27.94 23.84
CA ALA A 368 4.28 27.54 25.21
C ALA A 368 3.00 26.70 25.34
N PHE A 369 3.07 25.65 26.16
CA PHE A 369 1.91 24.83 26.49
C PHE A 369 0.94 25.60 27.39
N ARG A 370 -0.36 25.35 27.21
CA ARG A 370 -1.41 25.96 28.04
C ARG A 370 -1.92 24.95 29.07
N GLY A 371 -2.22 25.45 30.28
CA GLY A 371 -2.81 24.65 31.36
C GLY A 371 -4.33 24.54 31.32
N ASP A 372 -5.00 25.12 30.31
CA ASP A 372 -6.46 25.15 30.20
C ASP A 372 -6.97 24.38 28.96
N VAL A 373 -8.17 23.81 29.10
CA VAL A 373 -8.95 23.01 28.14
C VAL A 373 -9.82 23.88 27.21
N SER A 374 -9.81 25.21 27.30
CA SER A 374 -10.75 26.05 26.54
C SER A 374 -10.38 26.24 25.06
N GLY A 375 -11.02 25.45 24.19
CA GLY A 375 -11.59 25.85 22.89
C GLY A 375 -10.70 26.37 21.76
N THR A 376 -9.38 26.56 21.94
CA THR A 376 -8.47 27.04 20.89
C THR A 376 -7.56 25.91 20.40
N ASN A 377 -7.39 25.83 19.08
CA ASN A 377 -6.46 24.93 18.41
C ASN A 377 -5.01 25.32 18.74
N VAL A 378 -4.46 24.82 19.85
CA VAL A 378 -3.09 25.11 20.25
C VAL A 378 -2.12 24.23 19.45
N ASN A 379 -1.47 24.81 18.45
CA ASN A 379 -0.40 24.14 17.70
C ASN A 379 0.94 24.64 18.26
N ILE A 380 1.73 23.75 18.85
CA ILE A 380 2.98 24.10 19.52
C ILE A 380 4.16 23.92 18.57
N ASP A 381 5.06 24.89 18.51
CA ASP A 381 6.39 24.73 17.92
C ASP A 381 7.46 24.61 19.00
N MET A 382 8.07 23.44 19.08
CA MET A 382 9.12 23.10 20.03
C MET A 382 10.45 23.62 19.52
N THR A 383 10.81 24.82 19.97
CA THR A 383 12.05 25.51 19.58
C THR A 383 13.15 25.42 20.64
N ALA A 384 12.81 24.99 21.85
CA ALA A 384 13.72 24.80 22.98
C ALA A 384 13.25 23.67 23.89
N ASP A 385 14.14 23.22 24.77
CA ASP A 385 13.81 22.25 25.81
C ASP A 385 12.67 22.77 26.69
N THR A 386 11.68 21.92 26.95
CA THR A 386 10.49 22.29 27.71
C THR A 386 10.11 21.20 28.71
N THR A 387 9.70 21.61 29.90
CA THR A 387 9.20 20.73 30.95
C THR A 387 7.71 21.03 31.20
N ILE A 388 6.89 19.98 31.18
CA ILE A 388 5.48 20.03 31.56
C ILE A 388 5.38 19.80 33.07
N GLU A 389 5.25 20.89 33.81
CA GLU A 389 5.19 20.90 35.28
C GLU A 389 3.76 20.76 35.84
N SER A 390 2.76 21.04 35.01
CA SER A 390 1.33 20.88 35.27
C SER A 390 0.66 20.27 34.05
N ASN A 391 -0.54 19.69 34.21
CA ASN A 391 -1.32 19.18 33.08
C ASN A 391 -1.41 20.21 31.94
N ALA A 392 -1.11 19.78 30.73
CA ALA A 392 -0.94 20.64 29.56
C ALA A 392 -1.70 20.12 28.35
N TYR A 393 -2.12 21.04 27.48
CA TYR A 393 -2.92 20.75 26.31
C TYR A 393 -2.26 21.28 25.04
N ALA A 394 -2.26 20.46 23.99
CA ALA A 394 -1.96 20.87 22.63
C ALA A 394 -2.83 20.10 21.64
N GLN A 395 -3.17 20.69 20.51
CA GLN A 395 -3.73 19.95 19.38
C GLN A 395 -2.62 19.21 18.64
N THR A 396 -1.55 19.92 18.34
CA THR A 396 -0.40 19.37 17.62
C THR A 396 0.90 19.91 18.18
N ILE A 397 1.98 19.16 17.96
CA ILE A 397 3.34 19.57 18.30
C ILE A 397 4.21 19.42 17.06
N ARG A 398 4.97 20.45 16.72
CA ARG A 398 6.02 20.44 15.70
C ARG A 398 7.38 20.56 16.38
N PHE A 399 8.35 19.77 15.92
CA PHE A 399 9.77 19.92 16.20
C PHE A 399 10.47 20.34 14.91
N ASN A 400 11.03 21.55 14.89
CA ASN A 400 11.66 22.14 13.72
C ASN A 400 13.05 22.74 13.99
N SER A 401 13.48 22.74 15.26
CA SER A 401 14.81 23.24 15.63
C SER A 401 15.91 22.30 15.13
N PRO A 402 16.97 22.80 14.45
CA PRO A 402 18.13 21.99 14.09
C PRO A 402 18.97 21.56 15.29
N ALA A 403 18.80 22.21 16.44
CA ALA A 403 19.39 21.78 17.69
C ALA A 403 18.61 20.60 18.30
N ALA A 404 19.27 19.84 19.19
CA ALA A 404 18.56 18.84 19.97
C ALA A 404 17.47 19.48 20.82
N THR A 405 16.31 18.84 20.90
CA THR A 405 15.15 19.34 21.66
C THR A 405 14.58 18.24 22.55
N ALA A 406 14.37 18.55 23.83
CA ALA A 406 13.78 17.66 24.82
C ALA A 406 12.44 18.19 25.35
N LEU A 407 11.41 17.37 25.30
CA LEU A 407 10.13 17.58 25.97
C LEU A 407 10.02 16.61 27.15
N SER A 408 10.02 17.12 28.38
CA SER A 408 9.91 16.30 29.59
C SER A 408 8.54 16.45 30.25
N VAL A 409 7.84 15.35 30.53
CA VAL A 409 6.58 15.37 31.29
C VAL A 409 6.85 14.92 32.72
N ASN A 410 6.61 15.81 33.69
CA ASN A 410 6.88 15.50 35.10
C ASN A 410 5.97 14.38 35.63
N SER A 411 6.45 13.69 36.67
CA SER A 411 5.67 12.67 37.36
C SER A 411 4.30 13.20 37.80
N GLY A 412 3.25 12.43 37.54
CA GLY A 412 1.87 12.80 37.86
C GLY A 412 1.22 13.79 36.89
N GLN A 413 1.97 14.33 35.91
CA GLN A 413 1.43 15.24 34.90
C GLN A 413 1.06 14.51 33.62
N THR A 414 0.12 15.10 32.88
CA THR A 414 -0.35 14.62 31.60
C THR A 414 -0.28 15.72 30.55
N LEU A 415 0.32 15.39 29.40
CA LEU A 415 0.19 16.14 28.16
C LEU A 415 -0.93 15.52 27.32
N PHE A 416 -1.99 16.27 27.04
CA PHE A 416 -3.13 15.83 26.26
C PHE A 416 -2.96 16.20 24.78
N LEU A 417 -3.03 15.20 23.88
CA LEU A 417 -2.91 15.33 22.42
C LEU A 417 -4.05 14.56 21.72
N PRO A 418 -5.16 15.19 21.32
CA PRO A 418 -5.48 16.62 21.41
C PRO A 418 -6.19 16.99 22.73
N ASN A 419 -6.53 18.28 22.87
CA ASN A 419 -7.45 18.78 23.90
C ASN A 419 -8.83 18.08 23.83
N THR A 420 -9.53 18.01 24.98
CA THR A 420 -10.85 17.37 25.13
C THR A 420 -11.85 17.87 24.09
N GLY A 421 -12.49 16.94 23.37
CA GLY A 421 -13.50 17.25 22.35
C GLY A 421 -12.99 17.27 20.91
N MET A 422 -11.67 17.13 20.69
CA MET A 422 -11.10 16.92 19.37
C MET A 422 -10.54 15.50 19.22
N SER A 423 -10.51 15.03 17.97
CA SER A 423 -10.15 13.64 17.63
C SER A 423 -8.79 13.47 16.96
N TYR A 424 -8.05 14.56 16.70
CA TYR A 424 -6.94 14.57 15.74
C TYR A 424 -5.66 15.18 16.30
N GLY A 425 -5.02 14.47 17.24
CA GLY A 425 -3.73 14.84 17.81
C GLY A 425 -2.55 14.41 16.94
N GLY A 426 -1.48 15.21 16.92
CA GLY A 426 -0.32 14.92 16.07
C GLY A 426 1.01 15.40 16.62
N ILE A 427 2.06 14.61 16.37
CA ILE A 427 3.47 14.99 16.55
C ILE A 427 4.12 15.03 15.18
N LEU A 428 4.78 16.13 14.85
CA LEU A 428 5.54 16.32 13.62
C LEU A 428 7.01 16.59 13.95
N VAL A 429 7.90 15.73 13.48
CA VAL A 429 9.35 15.95 13.46
C VAL A 429 9.75 16.21 12.02
N THR A 430 10.10 17.46 11.72
CA THR A 430 10.42 17.93 10.37
C THR A 430 11.79 17.42 9.89
N PRO A 431 12.10 17.51 8.58
CA PRO A 431 13.43 17.19 8.07
C PRO A 431 14.57 18.03 8.67
N ALA A 432 14.27 19.26 9.11
CA ALA A 432 15.24 20.17 9.68
C ALA A 432 15.55 19.89 11.16
N ALA A 433 14.76 19.04 11.82
CA ALA A 433 14.88 18.80 13.25
C ALA A 433 16.19 18.08 13.62
N GLY A 434 16.85 18.58 14.68
CA GLY A 434 17.89 17.85 15.38
C GLY A 434 17.35 16.61 16.11
N PRO A 435 18.14 15.97 16.98
CA PRO A 435 17.67 14.88 17.82
C PRO A 435 16.49 15.31 18.72
N VAL A 436 15.43 14.50 18.78
CA VAL A 436 14.24 14.80 19.58
C VAL A 436 14.02 13.71 20.64
N VAL A 437 13.81 14.14 21.88
CA VAL A 437 13.45 13.26 23.00
C VAL A 437 12.16 13.73 23.65
N ILE A 438 11.18 12.83 23.80
CA ILE A 438 10.00 13.03 24.64
C ILE A 438 10.12 12.09 25.84
N GLY A 439 10.46 12.64 27.00
CA GLY A 439 10.83 11.89 28.20
C GLY A 439 10.03 12.29 29.44
N GLY A 440 10.53 11.86 30.60
CA GLY A 440 9.92 12.09 31.90
C GLY A 440 9.01 10.95 32.37
N ALA A 441 8.59 11.02 33.64
CA ALA A 441 7.77 10.00 34.30
C ALA A 441 6.25 10.22 34.11
N GLY A 442 5.87 11.32 33.47
CA GLY A 442 4.48 11.64 33.16
C GLY A 442 3.94 10.91 31.93
N ILE A 443 2.75 11.35 31.50
CA ILE A 443 1.96 10.69 30.46
C ILE A 443 1.79 11.62 29.26
N VAL A 444 2.00 11.10 28.05
CA VAL A 444 1.49 11.69 26.81
C VAL A 444 0.24 10.92 26.43
N ARG A 445 -0.90 11.57 26.54
CA ARG A 445 -2.21 10.94 26.40
C ARG A 445 -2.82 11.29 25.04
N PRO A 446 -2.98 10.31 24.13
CA PRO A 446 -3.87 10.47 22.99
C PRO A 446 -5.31 10.74 23.47
N GLY A 447 -6.07 11.56 22.75
CA GLY A 447 -7.48 11.82 23.05
C GLY A 447 -8.32 10.53 23.18
N SER A 448 -9.47 10.62 23.87
CA SER A 448 -10.21 9.47 24.44
C SER A 448 -10.78 8.42 23.47
N SER A 449 -10.67 8.58 22.16
CA SER A 449 -11.23 7.65 21.18
C SER A 449 -10.40 7.47 19.90
N ASP A 450 -9.19 8.01 19.85
CA ASP A 450 -8.52 8.25 18.57
C ASP A 450 -7.05 7.83 18.53
N THR A 451 -6.47 7.97 17.33
CA THR A 451 -5.09 7.60 17.04
C THR A 451 -4.18 8.83 17.19
N LEU A 452 -3.03 8.71 17.84
CA LEU A 452 -1.98 9.73 17.77
C LEU A 452 -1.12 9.46 16.53
N ALA A 453 -1.15 10.38 15.57
CA ALA A 453 -0.22 10.31 14.44
C ALA A 453 1.13 10.94 14.79
N ILE A 454 2.20 10.21 14.50
CA ILE A 454 3.58 10.65 14.65
C ILE A 454 4.17 10.70 13.25
N HIS A 455 4.25 11.90 12.70
CA HIS A 455 4.90 12.22 11.45
C HIS A 455 6.39 12.46 11.71
N HIS A 456 7.24 11.59 11.19
CA HIS A 456 8.68 11.73 11.37
C HIS A 456 9.39 11.72 10.02
N TYR A 457 9.87 12.90 9.60
CA TYR A 457 10.59 13.13 8.36
C TYR A 457 12.07 13.53 8.57
N GLY A 458 12.51 13.63 9.83
CA GLY A 458 13.90 13.85 10.21
C GLY A 458 14.79 12.62 9.98
N THR A 459 16.10 12.87 9.93
CA THR A 459 17.14 11.82 9.82
C THR A 459 17.59 11.29 11.17
N ASN A 460 17.45 12.09 12.24
CA ASN A 460 17.75 11.69 13.61
C ASN A 460 16.59 10.89 14.19
N ALA A 461 16.86 9.93 15.07
CA ALA A 461 15.77 9.20 15.73
C ALA A 461 14.96 10.10 16.67
N LEU A 462 13.64 9.92 16.67
CA LEU A 462 12.74 10.43 17.70
C LEU A 462 12.66 9.37 18.81
N THR A 463 13.07 9.71 20.03
CA THR A 463 12.95 8.80 21.19
C THR A 463 11.80 9.22 22.08
N ILE A 464 10.85 8.32 22.35
CA ILE A 464 9.78 8.53 23.32
C ILE A 464 9.96 7.56 24.49
N GLY A 465 10.41 8.12 25.60
CA GLY A 465 10.51 7.45 26.90
C GLY A 465 9.42 7.86 27.89
N ALA A 466 8.63 8.90 27.60
CA ALA A 466 7.40 9.18 28.35
C ALA A 466 6.36 8.06 28.12
N ARG A 467 5.44 7.86 29.07
CA ARG A 467 4.38 6.87 28.91
C ARG A 467 3.37 7.33 27.87
N LEU A 468 3.19 6.55 26.81
CA LEU A 468 2.14 6.73 25.80
C LEU A 468 0.87 5.97 26.21
N GLY A 469 -0.23 6.72 26.30
CA GLY A 469 -1.55 6.16 26.58
C GLY A 469 -1.74 5.68 28.01
N VAL A 470 -3.00 5.49 28.37
CA VAL A 470 -3.42 5.04 29.70
C VAL A 470 -4.37 3.84 29.67
N SER A 471 -4.90 3.50 28.50
CA SER A 471 -5.86 2.40 28.35
C SER A 471 -5.66 1.58 27.08
N SER A 472 -5.78 0.26 27.24
CA SER A 472 -5.63 -0.72 26.16
C SER A 472 -6.86 -0.83 25.25
N GLY A 473 -7.89 -0.01 25.47
CA GLY A 473 -9.22 -0.22 24.87
C GLY A 473 -9.44 0.46 23.52
N THR A 474 -8.86 1.65 23.29
CA THR A 474 -9.24 2.51 22.16
C THR A 474 -8.08 3.31 21.55
N GLU A 475 -7.09 3.70 22.34
CA GLU A 475 -6.01 4.61 21.93
C GLU A 475 -5.03 3.92 20.96
N SER A 476 -4.79 4.43 19.75
CA SER A 476 -3.77 3.83 18.84
C SER A 476 -2.63 4.81 18.57
N ILE A 477 -1.44 4.30 18.23
CA ILE A 477 -0.30 5.11 17.81
C ILE A 477 0.01 4.77 16.36
N CYS A 478 0.01 5.78 15.50
CA CYS A 478 0.29 5.65 14.08
C CYS A 478 1.59 6.36 13.73
N LYS A 479 2.58 5.61 13.25
CA LYS A 479 3.87 6.13 12.80
C LYS A 479 3.87 6.25 11.27
N VAL A 480 4.19 7.45 10.79
CA VAL A 480 4.32 7.77 9.36
C VAL A 480 5.62 8.54 9.06
N GLY A 481 5.95 8.68 7.78
CA GLY A 481 7.21 9.27 7.33
C GLY A 481 8.43 8.35 7.47
N PRO A 482 9.55 8.65 6.82
CA PRO A 482 10.70 7.74 6.70
C PRO A 482 11.56 7.64 7.98
N GLY A 483 11.47 8.60 8.91
CA GLY A 483 12.33 8.67 10.09
C GLY A 483 12.10 7.52 11.09
N GLU A 484 13.06 7.32 12.00
CA GLU A 484 13.02 6.29 13.04
C GLU A 484 12.33 6.79 14.32
N LEU A 485 11.38 6.01 14.84
CA LEU A 485 10.77 6.21 16.15
C LEU A 485 11.26 5.12 17.11
N ILE A 486 11.85 5.50 18.23
CA ILE A 486 12.27 4.58 19.28
C ILE A 486 11.30 4.72 20.46
N LEU A 487 10.58 3.64 20.77
CA LEU A 487 9.72 3.58 21.96
C LEU A 487 10.43 2.75 23.02
N THR A 488 10.63 3.33 24.21
CA THR A 488 11.41 2.65 25.28
C THR A 488 10.61 2.41 26.56
N ASN A 489 9.44 3.04 26.71
CA ASN A 489 8.67 2.95 27.95
C ASN A 489 7.90 1.63 28.06
N ASP A 490 8.27 0.83 29.06
CA ASP A 490 7.66 -0.47 29.36
C ASP A 490 6.25 -0.41 29.96
N LEU A 491 5.72 0.79 30.25
CA LEU A 491 4.38 1.02 30.79
C LEU A 491 3.41 1.60 29.75
N ASN A 492 3.84 1.72 28.48
CA ASN A 492 2.97 2.06 27.37
C ASN A 492 1.77 1.10 27.33
N ALA A 493 0.57 1.65 27.22
CA ALA A 493 -0.67 0.91 27.44
C ALA A 493 -1.76 1.23 26.40
N PHE A 494 -1.40 1.68 25.21
CA PHE A 494 -2.34 1.94 24.11
C PHE A 494 -2.79 0.64 23.43
N TYR A 495 -3.89 0.69 22.67
CA TYR A 495 -4.47 -0.40 21.87
C TYR A 495 -3.48 -0.88 20.79
N ARG A 496 -3.44 -0.25 19.60
CA ARG A 496 -2.62 -0.73 18.47
C ARG A 496 -1.40 0.15 18.20
N LEU A 497 -0.32 -0.50 17.77
CA LEU A 497 0.80 0.16 17.08
C LEU A 497 0.62 -0.01 15.58
N GLU A 498 0.54 1.09 14.86
CA GLU A 498 0.40 1.13 13.40
C GLU A 498 1.67 1.73 12.79
N VAL A 499 2.36 0.96 11.96
CA VAL A 499 3.62 1.35 11.33
C VAL A 499 3.40 1.47 9.83
N PHE A 500 3.04 2.67 9.36
CA PHE A 500 2.74 2.93 7.96
C PHE A 500 3.88 3.61 7.19
N GLY A 501 4.99 3.93 7.85
CA GLY A 501 6.21 4.39 7.19
C GLY A 501 7.41 4.48 8.13
N GLY A 502 8.60 4.35 7.56
CA GLY A 502 9.86 4.43 8.30
C GLY A 502 10.06 3.24 9.24
N THR A 503 10.77 3.46 10.34
CA THR A 503 11.10 2.42 11.32
C THR A 503 10.51 2.74 12.69
N VAL A 504 9.94 1.74 13.35
CA VAL A 504 9.69 1.76 14.81
C VAL A 504 10.61 0.73 15.46
N THR A 505 11.47 1.21 16.36
CA THR A 505 12.44 0.40 17.09
C THR A 505 11.94 0.15 18.51
N LEU A 506 11.86 -1.13 18.89
CA LEU A 506 11.43 -1.59 20.20
C LEU A 506 12.54 -2.42 20.87
N PRO A 507 12.93 -2.09 22.11
CA PRO A 507 13.87 -2.89 22.88
C PRO A 507 13.20 -4.09 23.57
N ALA A 508 11.87 -4.17 23.58
CA ALA A 508 11.12 -5.24 24.22
C ALA A 508 9.80 -5.55 23.49
N LEU A 509 9.43 -6.83 23.41
CA LEU A 509 8.16 -7.31 22.88
C LEU A 509 7.58 -8.43 23.76
N ARG A 510 6.58 -8.09 24.56
CA ARG A 510 5.84 -8.97 25.48
C ARG A 510 4.50 -9.43 24.90
N ASN A 511 3.83 -10.31 25.62
CA ASN A 511 2.49 -10.81 25.28
C ASN A 511 1.45 -9.68 25.13
N LYS A 512 0.39 -9.96 24.37
CA LYS A 512 -0.83 -9.15 24.31
C LYS A 512 -1.39 -8.91 25.72
N ASN A 513 -2.01 -7.75 25.91
CA ASN A 513 -2.60 -7.24 27.15
C ASN A 513 -1.59 -6.96 28.28
N VAL A 514 -0.30 -6.88 27.95
CA VAL A 514 0.78 -6.48 28.88
C VAL A 514 1.29 -5.11 28.49
N GLY A 515 1.54 -4.24 29.47
CA GLY A 515 2.20 -2.93 29.25
C GLY A 515 3.63 -3.11 28.74
N GLN A 516 3.99 -2.33 27.71
CA GLN A 516 5.25 -2.49 26.98
C GLN A 516 5.41 -1.45 25.86
N PRO A 517 6.62 -1.27 25.31
CA PRO A 517 6.90 -0.18 24.39
C PRO A 517 6.00 -0.13 23.16
N GLY A 518 5.70 -1.30 22.57
CA GLY A 518 4.82 -1.45 21.40
C GLY A 518 3.30 -1.48 21.68
N GLY A 519 2.85 -1.11 22.88
CA GLY A 519 1.42 -1.10 23.24
C GLY A 519 0.88 -2.46 23.63
N SER A 520 -0.43 -2.58 23.83
CA SER A 520 -1.02 -3.77 24.46
C SER A 520 -1.58 -4.80 23.49
N GLU A 521 -1.88 -4.45 22.24
CA GLU A 521 -2.61 -5.31 21.31
C GLU A 521 -1.80 -5.63 20.04
N THR A 522 -2.48 -5.78 18.91
CA THR A 522 -1.91 -6.13 17.60
C THR A 522 -0.96 -5.05 17.11
N ILE A 523 0.12 -5.46 16.45
CA ILE A 523 0.99 -4.56 15.69
C ILE A 523 0.60 -4.66 14.22
N ILE A 524 0.25 -3.54 13.62
CA ILE A 524 -0.12 -3.43 12.21
C ILE A 524 1.06 -2.78 11.47
N ILE A 525 1.50 -3.42 10.39
CA ILE A 525 2.59 -2.91 9.56
C ILE A 525 2.05 -2.74 8.14
N GLY A 526 2.00 -1.49 7.68
CA GLY A 526 1.76 -1.13 6.29
C GLY A 526 3.07 -1.14 5.52
N ASP A 527 3.53 0.03 5.09
CA ASP A 527 4.80 0.21 4.36
C ASP A 527 5.97 0.59 5.28
N GLY A 528 6.07 -0.06 6.44
CA GLY A 528 7.01 0.28 7.49
C GLY A 528 7.83 -0.89 8.03
N THR A 529 8.75 -0.57 8.94
CA THR A 529 9.64 -1.54 9.59
C THR A 529 9.39 -1.59 11.09
N LEU A 530 9.08 -2.77 11.60
CA LEU A 530 9.18 -3.07 13.03
C LEU A 530 10.57 -3.64 13.31
N LYS A 531 11.40 -2.89 14.04
CA LYS A 531 12.75 -3.30 14.41
C LYS A 531 12.82 -3.68 15.88
N TYR A 532 13.26 -4.91 16.14
CA TYR A 532 13.52 -5.42 17.47
C TYR A 532 15.02 -5.35 17.78
N THR A 533 15.37 -4.79 18.93
CA THR A 533 16.77 -4.67 19.39
C THR A 533 17.00 -5.25 20.79
N GLY A 534 16.04 -6.03 21.30
CA GLY A 534 16.07 -6.53 22.67
C GLY A 534 17.01 -7.72 22.90
N ALA A 535 17.06 -8.15 24.17
CA ALA A 535 17.95 -9.21 24.65
C ALA A 535 17.35 -10.62 24.54
N GLY A 536 16.17 -10.77 23.96
CA GLY A 536 15.44 -12.03 23.81
C GLY A 536 14.04 -11.92 24.39
N ASP A 537 13.03 -12.21 23.57
CA ASP A 537 11.62 -12.10 23.94
C ASP A 537 10.76 -13.14 23.25
N VAL A 538 9.75 -13.60 23.98
CA VAL A 538 8.69 -14.48 23.47
C VAL A 538 7.35 -13.78 23.64
N CYS A 539 6.58 -13.67 22.55
CA CYS A 539 5.28 -13.00 22.58
C CYS A 539 4.20 -13.72 21.79
N ASN A 540 2.96 -13.61 22.25
CA ASN A 540 1.77 -14.14 21.58
C ASN A 540 1.02 -13.09 20.75
N ARG A 541 1.71 -12.04 20.28
CA ARG A 541 1.09 -11.02 19.44
C ARG A 541 0.79 -11.51 18.04
N VAL A 542 -0.15 -10.82 17.40
CA VAL A 542 -0.45 -10.97 15.97
C VAL A 542 0.16 -9.78 15.23
N ILE A 543 0.78 -10.06 14.08
CA ILE A 543 1.22 -9.07 13.11
C ILE A 543 0.18 -8.95 12.01
N GLY A 544 -0.35 -7.75 11.84
CA GLY A 544 -1.25 -7.40 10.77
C GLY A 544 -0.52 -6.81 9.58
N LEU A 545 -0.64 -7.43 8.41
CA LEU A 545 -0.10 -6.91 7.17
C LEU A 545 -1.11 -5.98 6.47
N ARG A 546 -0.63 -4.79 6.10
CA ARG A 546 -1.37 -3.72 5.40
C ARG A 546 -0.58 -3.08 4.25
N GLY A 547 0.61 -3.59 3.94
CA GLY A 547 1.52 -3.01 2.96
C GLY A 547 2.79 -3.85 2.84
N ASN A 548 3.88 -3.22 2.41
CA ASN A 548 5.24 -3.75 2.45
C ASN A 548 5.77 -3.79 3.89
N ALA A 549 5.37 -4.81 4.62
CA ALA A 549 5.81 -4.96 5.99
C ALA A 549 7.26 -5.47 6.06
N VAL A 550 8.03 -4.91 6.99
CA VAL A 550 9.34 -5.43 7.36
C VAL A 550 9.35 -5.73 8.86
N ILE A 551 9.81 -6.93 9.21
CA ILE A 551 10.17 -7.29 10.59
C ILE A 551 11.67 -7.51 10.63
N ASP A 552 12.35 -6.71 11.43
CA ASP A 552 13.80 -6.72 11.60
C ASP A 552 14.15 -7.26 13.00
N ALA A 553 14.70 -8.47 13.05
CA ALA A 553 15.21 -9.09 14.27
C ALA A 553 16.72 -8.80 14.41
N SER A 554 17.06 -7.61 14.89
CA SER A 554 18.44 -7.15 15.11
C SER A 554 18.83 -7.07 16.60
N GLY A 555 18.07 -7.73 17.46
CA GLY A 555 18.37 -7.86 18.89
C GLY A 555 19.56 -8.77 19.15
N SER A 556 20.12 -8.66 20.37
CA SER A 556 21.16 -9.57 20.83
C SER A 556 20.62 -10.95 21.24
N GLY A 557 19.30 -11.06 21.46
CA GLY A 557 18.61 -12.33 21.69
C GLY A 557 17.51 -12.61 20.67
N GLU A 558 16.93 -13.81 20.77
CA GLU A 558 15.89 -14.29 19.85
C GLU A 558 14.55 -13.55 20.04
N LEU A 559 13.92 -13.18 18.93
CA LEU A 559 12.53 -12.72 18.89
C LEU A 559 11.61 -13.88 18.46
N GLU A 560 10.77 -14.37 19.35
CA GLU A 560 9.82 -15.44 19.03
C GLU A 560 8.35 -14.97 19.12
N PHE A 561 7.60 -15.17 18.04
CA PHE A 561 6.14 -15.05 18.04
C PHE A 561 5.50 -16.43 18.17
N ILE A 562 4.91 -16.73 19.34
CA ILE A 562 4.32 -18.04 19.65
C ILE A 562 2.81 -18.09 19.41
N ALA A 563 2.34 -19.22 18.88
CA ALA A 563 0.93 -19.54 18.78
C ALA A 563 0.43 -20.35 19.98
N ALA A 564 -0.43 -19.75 20.80
CA ALA A 564 -1.34 -20.55 21.62
C ALA A 564 -2.35 -21.25 20.71
N GLY A 565 -2.37 -22.59 20.69
CA GLY A 565 -3.42 -23.40 20.07
C GLY A 565 -3.58 -23.31 18.54
N GLY A 566 -2.50 -23.08 17.79
CA GLY A 566 -2.56 -23.09 16.31
C GLY A 566 -3.14 -21.82 15.66
N SER A 567 -3.27 -20.72 16.42
CA SER A 567 -3.77 -19.44 15.91
C SER A 567 -2.81 -18.75 14.93
N ASN A 568 -3.35 -17.91 14.04
CA ASN A 568 -2.57 -17.10 13.11
C ASN A 568 -1.61 -16.14 13.85
N ARG A 569 -0.36 -16.02 13.37
CA ARG A 569 0.63 -15.04 13.84
C ARG A 569 0.79 -13.86 12.89
N VAL A 570 0.61 -14.12 11.60
CA VAL A 570 0.61 -13.11 10.56
C VAL A 570 -0.71 -13.22 9.81
N ILE A 571 -1.43 -12.11 9.71
CA ILE A 571 -2.68 -12.03 8.97
C ILE A 571 -2.69 -10.84 8.03
N GLN A 572 -3.31 -10.99 6.87
CA GLN A 572 -3.72 -9.87 6.04
C GLN A 572 -5.09 -9.41 6.53
N PHE A 573 -5.18 -8.17 7.02
CA PHE A 573 -6.39 -7.69 7.73
C PHE A 573 -7.59 -7.36 6.81
N SER A 574 -7.48 -7.51 5.49
CA SER A 574 -8.64 -7.49 4.59
C SER A 574 -8.43 -8.47 3.44
N TYR A 575 -9.23 -9.53 3.42
CA TYR A 575 -9.28 -10.49 2.32
C TYR A 575 -9.90 -9.87 1.05
N ASN A 576 -10.77 -8.87 1.22
CA ASN A 576 -11.52 -8.25 0.12
C ASN A 576 -10.73 -7.17 -0.62
N ASP A 577 -9.60 -6.72 -0.07
CA ASP A 577 -8.85 -5.65 -0.71
C ASP A 577 -7.99 -6.17 -1.84
N GLY A 578 -7.80 -7.50 -2.01
CA GLY A 578 -7.06 -8.10 -3.12
C GLY A 578 -5.57 -7.70 -3.22
N LEU A 579 -4.97 -7.29 -2.10
CA LEU A 579 -3.66 -6.64 -2.05
C LEU A 579 -2.52 -7.66 -1.90
N ASP A 580 -1.55 -7.58 -2.81
CA ASP A 580 -0.28 -8.30 -2.70
C ASP A 580 0.59 -7.61 -1.64
N TYR A 581 0.38 -7.92 -0.36
CA TYR A 581 1.15 -7.38 0.76
C TYR A 581 2.34 -8.29 1.08
N PRO A 582 3.56 -7.97 0.60
CA PRO A 582 4.71 -8.78 0.91
C PRO A 582 5.16 -8.55 2.35
N LEU A 583 5.76 -9.58 2.93
CA LEU A 583 6.45 -9.52 4.22
C LEU A 583 7.94 -9.70 3.97
N THR A 584 8.77 -8.82 4.51
CA THR A 584 10.21 -9.00 4.58
C THR A 584 10.63 -9.34 6.00
N LEU A 585 11.31 -10.47 6.16
CA LEU A 585 11.99 -10.88 7.38
C LEU A 585 13.48 -10.57 7.22
N THR A 586 14.02 -9.75 8.11
CA THR A 586 15.41 -9.28 8.05
C THR A 586 16.06 -9.20 9.44
N GLY A 587 17.27 -8.67 9.49
CA GLY A 587 18.05 -8.47 10.71
C GLY A 587 19.28 -9.35 10.78
N THR A 588 20.12 -9.07 11.77
CA THR A 588 21.38 -9.81 12.02
C THR A 588 21.22 -10.92 13.06
N GLY A 589 20.14 -10.89 13.83
CA GLY A 589 19.87 -11.83 14.93
C GLY A 589 19.02 -13.03 14.51
N ILE A 590 18.23 -13.53 15.46
CA ILE A 590 17.35 -14.67 15.29
C ILE A 590 15.89 -14.22 15.47
N GLY A 591 15.05 -14.53 14.49
CA GLY A 591 13.61 -14.33 14.55
C GLY A 591 12.85 -15.64 14.33
N SER A 592 11.69 -15.79 14.95
CA SER A 592 10.85 -16.98 14.82
C SER A 592 9.36 -16.61 14.73
N LEU A 593 8.68 -17.16 13.73
CA LEU A 593 7.23 -17.07 13.54
C LEU A 593 6.63 -18.46 13.71
N ASN A 594 6.20 -18.75 14.93
CA ASN A 594 5.67 -20.05 15.32
C ASN A 594 4.13 -20.00 15.34
N GLY A 595 3.52 -20.24 14.17
CA GLY A 595 2.07 -20.33 13.97
C GLY A 595 1.68 -20.14 12.50
N ILE A 596 0.39 -20.07 12.20
CA ILE A 596 -0.09 -19.93 10.82
C ILE A 596 0.21 -18.51 10.32
N MET A 597 0.81 -18.41 9.12
CA MET A 597 0.98 -17.16 8.38
C MET A 597 0.06 -17.19 7.17
N GLN A 598 -1.01 -16.39 7.24
CA GLN A 598 -2.03 -16.33 6.20
C GLN A 598 -1.77 -15.14 5.28
N MET A 599 -1.12 -15.39 4.13
CA MET A 599 -0.72 -14.39 3.14
C MET A 599 -1.32 -14.71 1.76
N SER A 600 -2.65 -14.71 1.64
CA SER A 600 -3.41 -15.18 0.47
C SER A 600 -2.92 -14.68 -0.91
N ALA A 601 -2.28 -13.51 -0.97
CA ALA A 601 -1.74 -12.95 -2.21
C ALA A 601 -0.35 -12.28 -2.06
N GLY A 602 0.32 -12.40 -0.90
CA GLY A 602 1.61 -11.75 -0.64
C GLY A 602 2.82 -12.64 -0.94
N ASN A 603 3.98 -12.04 -1.24
CA ASN A 603 5.27 -12.73 -1.26
C ASN A 603 5.98 -12.66 0.10
N LEU A 604 6.76 -13.68 0.45
CA LEU A 604 7.68 -13.63 1.59
C LEU A 604 9.10 -13.35 1.08
N TYR A 605 9.79 -12.40 1.67
CA TYR A 605 11.21 -12.14 1.42
C TYR A 605 12.01 -12.38 2.67
N LYS A 606 13.08 -13.16 2.56
CA LYS A 606 14.13 -13.28 3.57
C LYS A 606 15.36 -12.50 3.10
N LYS A 607 15.74 -11.49 3.89
CA LYS A 607 16.93 -10.62 3.68
C LYS A 607 17.76 -10.55 4.97
N GLY A 608 18.93 -9.90 4.93
CA GLY A 608 19.81 -9.75 6.08
C GLY A 608 20.54 -11.05 6.45
N SER A 609 21.65 -10.91 7.18
CA SER A 609 22.53 -12.03 7.50
C SER A 609 21.98 -13.01 8.54
N GLY A 610 20.96 -12.61 9.30
CA GLY A 610 20.39 -13.40 10.40
C GLY A 610 19.59 -14.62 9.96
N THR A 611 19.09 -15.35 10.96
CA THR A 611 18.32 -16.59 10.80
C THR A 611 16.85 -16.35 11.16
N TRP A 612 15.94 -16.84 10.31
CA TRP A 612 14.51 -16.82 10.59
C TRP A 612 13.92 -18.23 10.59
N TYR A 613 13.16 -18.56 11.62
CA TYR A 613 12.42 -19.82 11.76
C TYR A 613 10.94 -19.65 11.41
N ILE A 614 10.44 -20.53 10.56
CA ILE A 614 9.02 -20.64 10.21
C ILE A 614 8.49 -21.96 10.76
N GLY A 615 7.80 -21.87 11.90
CA GLY A 615 7.32 -23.02 12.66
C GLY A 615 5.97 -23.58 12.21
N GLY A 616 5.11 -22.74 11.61
CA GLY A 616 3.76 -23.12 11.18
C GLY A 616 3.55 -23.14 9.67
N THR A 617 2.29 -23.17 9.24
CA THR A 617 1.91 -23.16 7.82
C THR A 617 2.03 -21.74 7.25
N LEU A 618 2.79 -21.59 6.16
CA LEU A 618 2.87 -20.39 5.35
C LEU A 618 2.03 -20.56 4.07
N SER A 619 0.95 -19.79 3.96
CA SER A 619 0.16 -19.68 2.72
C SER A 619 0.47 -18.36 2.03
N ASN A 620 1.51 -18.35 1.20
CA ASN A 620 1.94 -17.19 0.38
C ASN A 620 1.96 -17.54 -1.12
N LEU A 621 2.15 -16.53 -1.98
CA LEU A 621 2.35 -16.76 -3.42
C LEU A 621 3.74 -17.38 -3.69
N ASP A 622 4.79 -16.61 -3.40
CA ASP A 622 6.18 -16.99 -3.63
C ASP A 622 7.05 -16.59 -2.40
N THR A 623 8.06 -17.40 -2.08
CA THR A 623 9.10 -17.13 -1.06
C THR A 623 10.43 -16.87 -1.75
N TYR A 624 11.08 -15.75 -1.42
CA TYR A 624 12.39 -15.37 -1.95
C TYR A 624 13.41 -15.30 -0.82
N VAL A 625 14.43 -16.16 -0.85
CA VAL A 625 15.58 -16.08 0.05
C VAL A 625 16.71 -15.39 -0.68
N LYS A 626 16.91 -14.10 -0.35
CA LYS A 626 17.98 -13.28 -0.95
C LYS A 626 19.26 -13.34 -0.12
N GLU A 627 19.15 -13.32 1.21
CA GLU A 627 20.29 -13.31 2.13
C GLU A 627 19.99 -14.03 3.46
N GLY A 628 21.03 -14.57 4.10
CA GLY A 628 20.95 -15.26 5.39
C GLY A 628 20.22 -16.60 5.32
N THR A 629 19.66 -17.03 6.45
CA THR A 629 19.10 -18.38 6.59
C THR A 629 17.59 -18.33 6.86
N LEU A 630 16.81 -19.08 6.08
CA LEU A 630 15.40 -19.36 6.36
C LEU A 630 15.26 -20.84 6.74
N CYS A 631 14.92 -21.12 7.99
CA CYS A 631 14.67 -22.45 8.51
C CYS A 631 13.17 -22.71 8.55
N VAL A 632 12.69 -23.70 7.78
CA VAL A 632 11.27 -24.04 7.72
C VAL A 632 11.07 -25.38 8.41
N THR A 633 10.42 -25.36 9.56
CA THR A 633 10.02 -26.59 10.28
C THR A 633 8.53 -26.89 10.12
N GLY A 634 7.74 -25.92 9.62
CA GLY A 634 6.36 -26.09 9.20
C GLY A 634 6.21 -26.43 7.71
N ALA A 635 5.18 -25.90 7.05
CA ALA A 635 4.88 -26.14 5.63
C ALA A 635 4.81 -24.84 4.83
N ILE A 636 5.35 -24.83 3.61
CA ILE A 636 5.20 -23.73 2.64
C ILE A 636 4.35 -24.22 1.47
N VAL A 637 3.32 -23.46 1.12
CA VAL A 637 2.42 -23.77 0.00
C VAL A 637 2.89 -23.17 -1.33
N GLY A 638 3.61 -22.04 -1.30
CA GLY A 638 4.16 -21.35 -2.48
C GLY A 638 5.53 -21.88 -2.98
N ASP A 639 6.01 -21.36 -4.12
CA ASP A 639 7.36 -21.68 -4.62
C ASP A 639 8.44 -21.02 -3.74
N VAL A 640 9.63 -21.64 -3.65
CA VAL A 640 10.81 -21.07 -2.99
C VAL A 640 11.90 -20.78 -4.02
N TYR A 641 12.28 -19.51 -4.12
CA TYR A 641 13.38 -19.03 -4.97
C TYR A 641 14.56 -18.65 -4.07
N VAL A 642 15.69 -19.31 -4.28
CA VAL A 642 16.94 -18.98 -3.61
C VAL A 642 17.82 -18.24 -4.61
N GLN A 643 18.13 -16.98 -4.31
CA GLN A 643 19.10 -16.24 -5.12
C GLN A 643 20.49 -16.79 -4.79
N ALA A 644 21.12 -17.44 -5.77
CA ALA A 644 22.53 -17.80 -5.64
C ALA A 644 23.32 -16.49 -5.67
N ASN A 645 23.92 -16.12 -4.54
CA ASN A 645 24.90 -15.04 -4.52
C ASN A 645 26.10 -15.51 -5.37
N GLY A 646 26.31 -14.83 -6.49
CA GLY A 646 27.47 -15.02 -7.37
C GLY A 646 28.73 -14.44 -6.77
#